data_AF-A0A660NKC0-F1
#
_entry.id   AF-A0A660NKC0-F1
#
_cell.length_a   1.000
_cell.length_b   1.000
_cell.length_c   1.000
_cell.angle_alpha   90.00
_cell.angle_beta   90.00
_cell.angle_gamma   90.00
#
_symmetry.space_group_name_H-M   'P 1'
#
loop_
_entity.id
_entity.type
_entity.pdbx_description
1 polymer ?
#
loop_
_entity_poly.entity_id
_entity_poly.type
_entity_poly.pdbx_seq_one_letter_code
_entity_poly.pdbx_strand_id
1 'polypeptide(L)'
;WFQYHRTRMHVAIAAVGNAFATALGPDIRVGYGRINQGVLRPVDGEPTIVVERGVRRFVNKDSNAKTLHMGQTDRSDFFDWLNTRTADGGTPLMRAMHTVNNYFRRSDAMGPWAAEPGMAGRKMNEPGNHLACRRSYHILMTDGQYTFAQPDSGREGMRQIDYQLESDNVNGQSIPDDRPPEKGGPARGSYQYRPEAPYKGEARGSLADYAMDGWKNDLRKDLNNEVPTYEGNPSFWQNVTTYTLGFGVEGTLSYPDDLQKIINGGRSWPGTVEPGKPTAIDDLWHAAVNGHGKYVNVRNSAGFMSEMAGILADIASRTGTSAGVAVASRAMQANNQKFVPSYKTKDWTGDLKAYAVDAHGQQGALQWSVLDHLPKPIDRPMFVGTGIIGGPAASPFYWERAAKEVGSGMSEMSGRARSELIRGAGKDGKDGSDLVLYLRGDRGESGKKFRTQLQTAVIGHIVNSQPAYIGAAIDRGYRYLPATLGSAKSGADSYRDYVAQKVARTCSATIQGGAAKVCGPAMVLVGSNEGFLHGFNAHPDPAKDGGREIFAFAPFASLSELGRSSKPDFQPRFMMDGPLIERDAYWGNRWHNVVVGTTGAGPKAVFALDVTNTEFNGLKSSVLWELSDANQSVQANADAIGHVLHEPEVGVLADGRWVVVVGNGYESRSKRAQLLVVELQTGKVIARLDTGVGSDSQPNGLGGVALARDGNQLITGAFAGDLRGNVWKFDLASTQPSEWKVSYGKKPMYTVPDGRAITAAPVTVTHPLGGVVVLVGTGKLFEVDDNKVPAGYDRKNGPFDALYGLWDSARLSIDRNGNRIWMADDKRNPDGTTSKGNDGIPIKHDTVITRRLQVNPGMTLVKIPLEDSANRNLDWMR
;
A
#
# COMPACT_ATOMS: atom_id res chain seq x y z
N TRP A 1 -6.39 35.67 -23.90
CA TRP A 1 -5.35 35.17 -24.82
C TRP A 1 -4.25 36.20 -25.04
N PHE A 2 -4.52 37.35 -25.69
CA PHE A 2 -3.49 38.38 -25.97
C PHE A 2 -2.72 38.84 -24.72
N GLN A 3 -3.36 39.02 -23.57
CA GLN A 3 -2.71 39.43 -22.31
C GLN A 3 -1.79 38.35 -21.71
N TYR A 4 -2.14 37.06 -21.84
CA TYR A 4 -1.43 35.95 -21.20
C TYR A 4 -0.31 35.34 -22.06
N HIS A 5 -0.38 35.48 -23.40
CA HIS A 5 0.66 35.02 -24.32
C HIS A 5 1.57 36.15 -24.82
N ARG A 6 1.45 37.36 -24.26
CA ARG A 6 2.21 38.55 -24.70
C ARG A 6 3.71 38.47 -24.41
N THR A 7 4.07 37.85 -23.29
CA THR A 7 5.46 37.75 -22.81
C THR A 7 5.69 36.39 -22.17
N ARG A 8 6.95 35.91 -22.12
CA ARG A 8 7.32 34.67 -21.42
C ARG A 8 6.88 34.68 -19.94
N MET A 9 6.96 35.84 -19.29
CA MET A 9 6.52 36.03 -17.91
C MET A 9 5.01 35.81 -17.73
N HIS A 10 4.18 36.37 -18.60
CA HIS A 10 2.72 36.20 -18.50
C HIS A 10 2.30 34.74 -18.80
N VAL A 11 3.05 34.05 -19.67
CA VAL A 11 2.89 32.60 -19.89
C VAL A 11 3.23 31.82 -18.62
N ALA A 12 4.33 32.17 -17.94
CA ALA A 12 4.72 31.54 -16.68
C ALA A 12 3.70 31.80 -15.55
N ILE A 13 3.22 33.05 -15.39
CA ILE A 13 2.18 33.41 -14.41
C ILE A 13 0.92 32.57 -14.64
N ALA A 14 0.44 32.50 -15.90
CA ALA A 14 -0.74 31.73 -16.24
C ALA A 14 -0.55 30.23 -15.99
N ALA A 15 0.60 29.68 -16.38
CA ALA A 15 0.85 28.25 -16.30
C ALA A 15 1.12 27.76 -14.86
N VAL A 16 1.94 28.49 -14.09
CA VAL A 16 2.14 28.26 -12.66
C VAL A 16 0.82 28.42 -11.92
N GLY A 17 0.06 29.48 -12.21
CA GLY A 17 -1.23 29.74 -11.60
C GLY A 17 -2.21 28.59 -11.82
N ASN A 18 -2.33 28.11 -13.06
CA ASN A 18 -3.21 26.99 -13.39
C ASN A 18 -2.76 25.68 -12.72
N ALA A 19 -1.47 25.35 -12.79
CA ALA A 19 -0.93 24.13 -12.22
C ALA A 19 -1.11 24.09 -10.69
N PHE A 20 -0.80 25.17 -9.97
CA PHE A 20 -0.99 25.23 -8.52
C PHE A 20 -2.48 25.26 -8.12
N ALA A 21 -3.35 25.81 -8.97
CA ALA A 21 -4.79 25.81 -8.71
C ALA A 21 -5.40 24.41 -8.80
N THR A 22 -4.91 23.57 -9.72
CA THR A 22 -5.53 22.29 -10.10
C THR A 22 -4.81 21.05 -9.57
N ALA A 23 -3.48 21.12 -9.38
CA ALA A 23 -2.65 19.94 -9.14
C ALA A 23 -2.31 19.66 -7.67
N LEU A 24 -2.54 20.60 -6.76
CA LEU A 24 -2.08 20.52 -5.36
C LEU A 24 -3.26 20.39 -4.38
N GLY A 25 -3.20 19.34 -3.56
CA GLY A 25 -4.11 19.11 -2.42
C GLY A 25 -3.64 19.80 -1.13
N PRO A 26 -4.41 19.69 -0.03
CA PRO A 26 -4.15 20.39 1.22
C PRO A 26 -2.88 19.93 1.98
N ASP A 27 -2.31 18.78 1.61
CA ASP A 27 -1.20 18.15 2.33
C ASP A 27 0.19 18.69 1.92
N ILE A 28 0.25 19.57 0.92
CA ILE A 28 1.50 20.15 0.42
C ILE A 28 1.75 21.50 1.08
N ARG A 29 3.03 21.78 1.37
CA ARG A 29 3.48 23.09 1.84
C ARG A 29 4.20 23.81 0.71
N VAL A 30 3.86 25.08 0.50
CA VAL A 30 4.42 25.93 -0.55
C VAL A 30 5.10 27.12 0.08
N GLY A 31 6.35 27.37 -0.33
CA GLY A 31 7.09 28.60 -0.10
C GLY A 31 7.44 29.20 -1.45
N TYR A 32 7.65 30.51 -1.51
CA TYR A 32 7.87 31.22 -2.77
C TYR A 32 8.77 32.44 -2.60
N GLY A 33 9.40 32.82 -3.71
CA GLY A 33 10.41 33.87 -3.77
C GLY A 33 10.76 34.21 -5.20
N ARG A 34 11.67 35.18 -5.38
CA ARG A 34 12.12 35.60 -6.71
C ARG A 34 13.64 35.62 -6.79
N ILE A 35 14.16 35.12 -7.91
CA ILE A 35 15.60 35.03 -8.17
C ILE A 35 16.29 36.41 -8.11
N ASN A 36 15.60 37.47 -8.50
CA ASN A 36 16.11 38.84 -8.65
C ASN A 36 15.63 39.81 -7.55
N GLN A 37 15.08 39.33 -6.43
CA GLN A 37 14.51 40.21 -5.39
C GLN A 37 15.55 41.20 -4.82
N GLY A 38 16.75 40.71 -4.49
CA GLY A 38 17.95 41.53 -4.27
C GLY A 38 18.01 42.41 -3.01
N VAL A 39 16.93 42.53 -2.23
CA VAL A 39 16.81 43.38 -1.04
C VAL A 39 16.65 42.52 0.21
N LEU A 40 17.53 42.66 1.19
CA LEU A 40 17.46 41.90 2.44
C LEU A 40 16.15 42.20 3.19
N ARG A 41 15.34 41.16 3.44
CA ARG A 41 14.05 41.26 4.16
C ARG A 41 13.94 40.14 5.20
N PRO A 42 13.33 40.39 6.36
CA PRO A 42 13.07 39.34 7.33
C PRO A 42 11.90 38.46 6.87
N VAL A 43 12.12 37.15 6.80
CA VAL A 43 11.09 36.13 6.59
C VAL A 43 11.22 35.09 7.69
N ASP A 44 10.15 34.93 8.47
CA ASP A 44 10.09 33.98 9.58
C ASP A 44 11.23 34.21 10.60
N GLY A 45 11.51 35.49 10.90
CA GLY A 45 12.58 35.91 11.80
C GLY A 45 13.98 35.96 11.19
N GLU A 46 14.19 35.41 9.99
CA GLU A 46 15.51 35.30 9.37
C GLU A 46 15.65 36.23 8.15
N PRO A 47 16.78 36.95 8.00
CA PRO A 47 17.01 37.82 6.86
C PRO A 47 17.31 37.01 5.58
N THR A 48 16.66 37.34 4.48
CA THR A 48 16.81 36.67 3.17
C THR A 48 16.65 37.65 2.00
N ILE A 49 17.25 37.32 0.86
CA ILE A 49 17.29 38.15 -0.36
C ILE A 49 16.58 37.49 -1.57
N VAL A 50 15.94 36.32 -1.35
CA VAL A 50 15.26 35.55 -2.41
C VAL A 50 13.89 35.06 -1.93
N VAL A 51 13.83 34.45 -0.74
CA VAL A 51 12.59 33.92 -0.19
C VAL A 51 11.71 35.09 0.25
N GLU A 52 10.49 35.20 -0.30
CA GLU A 52 9.53 36.24 0.11
C GLU A 52 8.48 35.67 1.07
N ARG A 53 8.28 34.35 1.04
CA ARG A 53 7.43 33.60 1.97
C ARG A 53 8.00 32.20 2.21
N GLY A 54 8.21 31.85 3.48
CA GLY A 54 8.59 30.49 3.87
C GLY A 54 7.49 29.46 3.60
N VAL A 55 7.80 28.17 3.67
CA VAL A 55 6.85 27.10 3.37
C VAL A 55 5.66 27.12 4.33
N ARG A 56 4.43 27.07 3.82
CA ARG A 56 3.18 26.97 4.60
C ARG A 56 2.22 25.98 3.96
N ARG A 57 1.29 25.43 4.73
CA ARG A 57 0.23 24.56 4.17
C ARG A 57 -0.52 25.34 3.08
N PHE A 58 -0.69 24.73 1.92
CA PHE A 58 -1.33 25.38 0.77
C PHE A 58 -2.86 25.22 0.84
N VAL A 59 -3.47 25.78 1.89
CA VAL A 59 -4.89 25.61 2.21
C VAL A 59 -5.62 26.95 2.28
N ASN A 60 -6.94 26.89 2.09
CA ASN A 60 -7.82 27.97 2.48
C ASN A 60 -8.05 27.89 4.01
N LYS A 61 -7.76 28.96 4.77
CA LYS A 61 -8.04 29.01 6.21
C LYS A 61 -9.55 29.07 6.51
N ASP A 62 -10.35 29.52 5.54
CA ASP A 62 -11.80 29.38 5.50
C ASP A 62 -12.20 28.45 4.33
N SER A 63 -12.74 27.27 4.64
CA SER A 63 -13.18 26.29 3.65
C SER A 63 -14.43 26.73 2.85
N ASN A 64 -15.14 27.76 3.32
CA ASN A 64 -16.38 28.26 2.70
C ASN A 64 -16.16 29.51 1.83
N ALA A 65 -14.95 30.08 1.83
CA ALA A 65 -14.62 31.26 1.04
C ALA A 65 -14.73 30.97 -0.47
N LYS A 66 -15.67 31.64 -1.15
CA LYS A 66 -15.89 31.54 -2.60
C LYS A 66 -15.05 32.54 -3.41
N THR A 67 -14.38 33.47 -2.74
CA THR A 67 -13.53 34.52 -3.33
C THR A 67 -12.17 34.53 -2.65
N LEU A 68 -11.09 34.63 -3.43
CA LEU A 68 -9.72 34.72 -2.91
C LEU A 68 -9.42 36.19 -2.61
N HIS A 69 -9.33 36.56 -1.33
CA HIS A 69 -8.85 37.89 -0.92
C HIS A 69 -7.52 37.77 -0.17
N MET A 70 -6.60 38.71 -0.45
CA MET A 70 -5.29 38.80 0.17
C MET A 70 -5.39 38.81 1.71
N GLY A 71 -4.53 38.05 2.38
CA GLY A 71 -4.45 37.96 3.84
C GLY A 71 -5.41 36.97 4.49
N GLN A 72 -6.32 36.35 3.73
CA GLN A 72 -7.28 35.37 4.27
C GLN A 72 -6.73 33.93 4.29
N THR A 73 -5.86 33.56 3.36
CA THR A 73 -5.33 32.18 3.25
C THR A 73 -3.90 32.16 2.67
N ASP A 74 -3.09 31.14 3.01
CA ASP A 74 -1.74 31.01 2.41
C ASP A 74 -1.81 30.75 0.89
N ARG A 75 -2.93 30.17 0.42
CA ARG A 75 -3.22 29.93 -1.00
C ARG A 75 -3.55 31.21 -1.77
N SER A 76 -4.40 32.08 -1.24
CA SER A 76 -4.73 33.38 -1.85
C SER A 76 -3.50 34.29 -1.91
N ASP A 77 -2.70 34.32 -0.85
CA ASP A 77 -1.46 35.13 -0.79
C ASP A 77 -0.48 34.73 -1.91
N PHE A 78 -0.36 33.44 -2.22
CA PHE A 78 0.44 32.96 -3.35
C PHE A 78 -0.08 33.44 -4.70
N PHE A 79 -1.38 33.36 -4.95
CA PHE A 79 -1.95 33.79 -6.24
C PHE A 79 -1.88 35.31 -6.42
N ASP A 80 -2.11 36.08 -5.37
CA ASP A 80 -1.96 37.55 -5.39
C ASP A 80 -0.50 37.93 -5.62
N TRP A 81 0.43 37.25 -4.95
CA TRP A 81 1.85 37.39 -5.21
C TRP A 81 2.18 37.09 -6.67
N LEU A 82 1.75 35.94 -7.21
CA LEU A 82 2.07 35.51 -8.56
C LEU A 82 1.52 36.46 -9.63
N ASN A 83 0.28 36.93 -9.47
CA ASN A 83 -0.39 37.79 -10.46
C ASN A 83 0.14 39.22 -10.49
N THR A 84 0.85 39.66 -9.44
CA THR A 84 1.44 41.01 -9.35
C THR A 84 2.88 41.07 -9.85
N ARG A 85 3.41 39.97 -10.42
CA ARG A 85 4.83 39.90 -10.80
C ARG A 85 5.14 40.64 -12.09
N THR A 86 6.21 41.42 -12.06
CA THR A 86 6.86 42.07 -13.21
C THR A 86 8.28 41.52 -13.40
N ALA A 87 8.78 41.54 -14.64
CA ALA A 87 10.17 41.18 -14.95
C ALA A 87 11.05 42.42 -14.92
N ASP A 88 12.17 42.37 -14.18
CA ASP A 88 13.13 43.46 -14.04
C ASP A 88 14.51 42.91 -13.64
N GLY A 89 15.62 43.51 -14.09
CA GLY A 89 16.98 43.09 -13.74
C GLY A 89 17.46 41.75 -14.33
N GLY A 90 18.53 41.20 -13.75
CA GLY A 90 19.18 39.96 -14.22
C GLY A 90 18.62 38.68 -13.61
N THR A 91 19.26 37.55 -13.93
CA THR A 91 18.80 36.19 -13.59
C THR A 91 19.83 35.46 -12.70
N PRO A 92 20.02 35.84 -11.43
CA PRO A 92 21.10 35.30 -10.59
C PRO A 92 20.70 33.96 -9.94
N LEU A 93 20.66 32.88 -10.75
CA LEU A 93 20.17 31.57 -10.30
C LEU A 93 21.03 30.92 -9.21
N MET A 94 22.34 31.15 -9.22
CA MET A 94 23.26 30.64 -8.19
C MET A 94 22.92 31.16 -6.79
N ARG A 95 22.64 32.46 -6.69
CA ARG A 95 22.16 33.10 -5.47
C ARG A 95 20.86 32.46 -4.99
N ALA A 96 19.92 32.21 -5.91
CA ALA A 96 18.65 31.60 -5.59
C ALA A 96 18.82 30.18 -5.04
N MET A 97 19.60 29.33 -5.72
CA MET A 97 19.90 27.96 -5.29
C MET A 97 20.54 27.94 -3.90
N HIS A 98 21.59 28.74 -3.69
CA HIS A 98 22.29 28.83 -2.41
C HIS A 98 21.37 29.32 -1.28
N THR A 99 20.54 30.33 -1.53
CA THR A 99 19.60 30.87 -0.53
C THR A 99 18.56 29.83 -0.13
N VAL A 100 18.03 29.07 -1.09
CA VAL A 100 17.04 28.01 -0.82
C VAL A 100 17.66 26.83 -0.07
N ASN A 101 18.89 26.42 -0.42
CA ASN A 101 19.59 25.39 0.34
C ASN A 101 19.78 25.82 1.81
N ASN A 102 20.19 27.07 2.06
CA ASN A 102 20.33 27.59 3.42
C ASN A 102 18.99 27.70 4.15
N TYR A 103 17.90 28.02 3.46
CA TYR A 103 16.56 28.00 4.04
C TYR A 103 16.22 26.61 4.60
N PHE A 104 16.55 25.53 3.89
CA PHE A 104 16.32 24.16 4.37
C PHE A 104 17.32 23.67 5.42
N ARG A 105 18.40 24.41 5.70
CA ARG A 105 19.32 24.13 6.82
C ARG A 105 18.84 24.68 8.16
N ARG A 106 17.76 25.48 8.16
CA ARG A 106 17.21 26.12 9.38
C ARG A 106 16.70 25.09 10.40
N SER A 107 17.15 25.23 11.65
CA SER A 107 16.77 24.42 12.81
C SER A 107 15.92 25.17 13.83
N ASP A 108 15.60 26.45 13.59
CA ASP A 108 14.77 27.26 14.47
C ASP A 108 13.28 26.87 14.41
N ALA A 109 12.51 27.27 15.42
CA ALA A 109 11.11 26.88 15.58
C ALA A 109 10.16 27.42 14.48
N MET A 110 10.60 28.39 13.68
CA MET A 110 9.85 28.90 12.54
C MET A 110 10.35 28.32 11.21
N GLY A 111 11.39 27.50 11.23
CA GLY A 111 12.00 26.88 10.07
C GLY A 111 11.11 25.86 9.33
N PRO A 112 11.54 25.39 8.15
CA PRO A 112 10.72 24.57 7.26
C PRO A 112 10.37 23.17 7.81
N TRP A 113 11.10 22.70 8.82
CA TRP A 113 10.94 21.38 9.42
C TRP A 113 9.97 21.35 10.61
N ALA A 114 9.59 22.52 11.13
CA ALA A 114 8.62 22.66 12.22
C ALA A 114 7.26 22.08 11.82
N ALA A 115 6.47 21.60 12.79
CA ALA A 115 5.13 21.07 12.52
C ALA A 115 4.25 22.05 11.74
N GLU A 116 4.31 23.31 12.16
CA GLU A 116 3.65 24.48 11.57
C GLU A 116 4.71 25.57 11.28
N PRO A 117 5.42 25.49 10.15
CA PRO A 117 6.49 26.45 9.84
C PRO A 117 6.01 27.90 9.89
N GLY A 118 6.89 28.80 10.35
CA GLY A 118 6.61 30.23 10.48
C GLY A 118 5.74 30.68 11.64
N MET A 119 5.38 29.79 12.56
CA MET A 119 4.67 30.15 13.78
C MET A 119 5.59 30.01 15.00
N ALA A 120 5.81 31.12 15.72
CA ALA A 120 6.57 31.11 16.97
C ALA A 120 5.71 30.64 18.17
N GLY A 121 6.38 30.17 19.23
CA GLY A 121 5.75 29.94 20.55
C GLY A 121 4.90 28.68 20.67
N ARG A 122 4.91 27.78 19.68
CA ARG A 122 4.21 26.49 19.73
C ARG A 122 5.16 25.39 20.21
N LYS A 123 4.81 24.68 21.28
CA LYS A 123 5.60 23.54 21.79
C LYS A 123 5.90 22.47 20.71
N MET A 124 4.99 22.27 19.76
CA MET A 124 5.14 21.33 18.64
C MET A 124 6.18 21.78 17.60
N ASN A 125 6.53 23.07 17.59
CA ASN A 125 7.50 23.67 16.68
C ASN A 125 8.91 23.76 17.29
N GLU A 126 9.11 23.36 18.54
CA GLU A 126 10.45 23.34 19.13
C GLU A 126 11.38 22.38 18.34
N PRO A 127 12.70 22.66 18.23
CA PRO A 127 13.61 21.91 17.37
C PRO A 127 13.59 20.38 17.59
N GLY A 128 13.44 19.92 18.83
CA GLY A 128 13.32 18.50 19.18
C GLY A 128 12.03 17.81 18.72
N ASN A 129 11.06 18.56 18.17
CA ASN A 129 9.79 18.05 17.63
C ASN A 129 9.68 18.26 16.11
N HIS A 130 10.74 18.72 15.44
CA HIS A 130 10.80 18.85 13.99
C HIS A 130 10.57 17.49 13.31
N LEU A 131 9.87 17.50 12.17
CA LEU A 131 9.48 16.26 11.49
C LEU A 131 10.60 15.76 10.56
N ALA A 132 11.24 14.66 10.94
CA ALA A 132 12.37 14.04 10.24
C ALA A 132 12.03 13.46 8.86
N CYS A 133 10.86 12.82 8.69
CA CYS A 133 10.51 12.09 7.46
C CYS A 133 10.06 12.98 6.28
N ARG A 134 10.22 14.30 6.35
CA ARG A 134 9.74 15.22 5.31
C ARG A 134 10.70 15.28 4.13
N ARG A 135 10.15 15.31 2.91
CA ARG A 135 10.91 15.59 1.70
C ARG A 135 10.74 17.05 1.27
N SER A 136 11.83 17.63 0.77
CA SER A 136 11.88 19.02 0.33
C SER A 136 12.20 19.10 -1.16
N TYR A 137 11.60 20.07 -1.84
CA TYR A 137 11.71 20.27 -3.27
C TYR A 137 12.00 21.74 -3.58
N HIS A 138 12.77 22.00 -4.63
CA HIS A 138 13.02 23.33 -5.16
C HIS A 138 12.69 23.35 -6.65
N ILE A 139 11.74 24.19 -7.06
CA ILE A 139 11.41 24.43 -8.47
C ILE A 139 12.06 25.76 -8.86
N LEU A 140 13.18 25.69 -9.57
CA LEU A 140 13.91 26.85 -10.05
C LEU A 140 13.48 27.17 -11.49
N MET A 141 12.95 28.36 -11.71
CA MET A 141 12.40 28.78 -12.99
C MET A 141 13.17 29.98 -13.55
N THR A 142 13.46 29.94 -14.85
CA THR A 142 14.19 30.98 -15.58
C THR A 142 13.63 31.18 -16.99
N ASP A 143 13.99 32.31 -17.63
CA ASP A 143 13.70 32.63 -19.02
C ASP A 143 14.53 31.83 -20.04
N GLY A 144 15.38 30.92 -19.54
CA GLY A 144 16.27 30.10 -20.35
C GLY A 144 17.68 30.67 -20.48
N GLN A 145 18.15 31.46 -19.52
CA GLN A 145 19.57 31.76 -19.32
C GLN A 145 19.82 31.97 -17.82
N TYR A 146 21.05 32.20 -17.41
CA TYR A 146 21.31 32.87 -16.14
C TYR A 146 22.53 33.78 -16.21
N THR A 147 22.55 34.80 -15.36
CA THR A 147 23.60 35.81 -15.34
C THR A 147 24.35 35.81 -14.01
N PHE A 148 25.66 36.04 -14.06
CA PHE A 148 26.39 36.63 -12.95
C PHE A 148 26.21 38.14 -13.07
N ALA A 149 25.91 38.84 -11.97
CA ALA A 149 25.30 40.17 -12.08
C ALA A 149 26.26 41.25 -12.64
N GLN A 150 27.58 41.11 -12.57
CA GLN A 150 28.55 42.16 -12.99
C GLN A 150 29.95 41.62 -13.36
N PRO A 151 30.75 42.32 -14.19
CA PRO A 151 32.19 42.08 -14.39
C PRO A 151 33.05 42.50 -13.17
N ASP A 152 34.23 41.87 -13.01
CA ASP A 152 35.08 41.89 -11.79
C ASP A 152 35.67 43.26 -11.35
N SER A 153 35.33 44.37 -12.00
CA SER A 153 35.99 45.67 -11.82
C SER A 153 35.17 46.77 -11.09
N GLY A 154 34.06 46.45 -10.39
CA GLY A 154 33.19 47.44 -9.73
C GLY A 154 32.74 47.07 -8.31
N ARG A 155 32.51 48.07 -7.45
CA ARG A 155 32.11 47.91 -6.05
C ARG A 155 30.62 47.59 -5.90
N GLU A 156 30.34 46.63 -5.00
CA GLU A 156 29.06 46.11 -4.50
C GLU A 156 28.18 45.26 -5.47
N GLY A 157 28.41 43.94 -5.46
CA GLY A 157 27.59 42.90 -6.10
C GLY A 157 28.35 41.57 -6.25
N MET A 158 27.64 40.43 -6.21
CA MET A 158 28.28 39.09 -6.23
C MET A 158 28.80 38.68 -7.62
N ARG A 159 30.10 38.42 -7.69
CA ARG A 159 30.90 38.03 -8.86
C ARG A 159 30.97 36.51 -8.99
N GLN A 160 31.35 36.00 -10.17
CA GLN A 160 31.60 34.56 -10.36
C GLN A 160 32.71 34.04 -9.43
N ILE A 161 33.71 34.87 -9.11
CA ILE A 161 34.73 34.55 -8.11
C ILE A 161 34.16 34.29 -6.70
N ASP A 162 32.95 34.77 -6.41
CA ASP A 162 32.31 34.56 -5.10
C ASP A 162 31.60 33.18 -5.01
N TYR A 163 31.51 32.41 -6.11
CA TYR A 163 30.90 31.08 -6.18
C TYR A 163 31.93 30.06 -6.67
N GLN A 164 32.69 29.47 -5.75
CA GLN A 164 33.79 28.53 -6.04
C GLN A 164 33.50 27.09 -5.58
N LEU A 165 32.24 26.81 -5.21
CA LEU A 165 31.85 25.51 -4.71
C LEU A 165 32.03 24.44 -5.79
N GLU A 166 32.73 23.38 -5.42
CA GLU A 166 32.82 22.14 -6.19
C GLU A 166 32.19 21.05 -5.34
N SER A 167 31.13 20.42 -5.83
CA SER A 167 30.30 19.50 -5.07
C SER A 167 30.05 18.19 -5.79
N ASP A 168 29.95 18.18 -7.10
CA ASP A 168 29.61 16.97 -7.84
C ASP A 168 30.83 16.10 -8.21
N ASN A 169 32.02 16.68 -8.17
CA ASN A 169 33.29 15.99 -8.40
C ASN A 169 34.07 15.71 -7.10
N VAL A 170 33.41 15.82 -5.94
CA VAL A 170 33.99 15.47 -4.64
C VAL A 170 33.06 14.57 -3.82
N ASN A 171 33.66 13.66 -3.05
CA ASN A 171 32.90 12.76 -2.18
C ASN A 171 31.99 13.54 -1.21
N GLY A 172 30.80 13.00 -0.97
CA GLY A 172 29.89 13.47 0.06
C GLY A 172 30.31 13.03 1.46
N GLN A 173 29.55 13.48 2.45
CA GLN A 173 29.64 12.96 3.81
C GLN A 173 29.00 11.56 3.86
N SER A 174 29.49 10.70 4.76
CA SER A 174 28.83 9.42 5.03
C SER A 174 27.65 9.67 5.96
N ILE A 175 26.43 9.36 5.50
CA ILE A 175 25.18 9.65 6.21
C ILE A 175 24.55 8.33 6.68
N PRO A 176 24.31 8.13 7.98
CA PRO A 176 23.71 6.91 8.52
C PRO A 176 22.20 6.86 8.24
N ASP A 177 21.68 5.68 7.90
CA ASP A 177 20.25 5.45 7.70
C ASP A 177 19.57 5.08 9.04
N ASP A 178 18.86 6.06 9.62
CA ASP A 178 18.21 5.92 10.93
C ASP A 178 16.82 5.26 10.83
N ARG A 179 16.39 4.82 9.64
CA ARG A 179 15.12 4.11 9.47
C ARG A 179 15.17 2.74 10.15
N PRO A 180 14.03 2.23 10.64
CA PRO A 180 13.98 0.91 11.23
C PRO A 180 14.47 -0.18 10.25
N PRO A 181 15.21 -1.18 10.72
CA PRO A 181 15.62 -2.31 9.90
C PRO A 181 14.40 -3.06 9.39
N GLU A 182 14.53 -3.67 8.22
CA GLU A 182 13.51 -4.60 7.73
C GLU A 182 13.43 -5.78 8.70
N LYS A 183 12.23 -6.32 8.94
CA LYS A 183 12.01 -7.32 10.00
C LYS A 183 12.91 -8.54 9.78
N GLY A 184 13.91 -8.73 10.64
CA GLY A 184 14.90 -9.81 10.56
C GLY A 184 16.15 -9.51 9.73
N GLY A 185 16.28 -8.29 9.20
CA GLY A 185 17.46 -7.80 8.48
C GLY A 185 18.50 -7.12 9.40
N PRO A 186 19.73 -6.94 8.91
CA PRO A 186 20.76 -6.18 9.63
C PRO A 186 20.36 -4.70 9.79
N ALA A 187 21.07 -4.00 10.67
CA ALA A 187 20.97 -2.53 10.75
C ALA A 187 21.24 -1.93 9.36
N ARG A 188 20.49 -0.88 9.00
CA ARG A 188 20.66 -0.20 7.72
C ARG A 188 22.03 0.49 7.69
N GLY A 189 22.68 0.46 6.54
CA GLY A 189 24.04 1.00 6.35
C GLY A 189 24.07 2.53 6.28
N SER A 190 25.18 3.06 5.79
CA SER A 190 25.31 4.48 5.46
C SER A 190 25.40 4.70 3.95
N TYR A 191 24.99 5.88 3.50
CA TYR A 191 25.17 6.31 2.12
C TYR A 191 26.27 7.38 2.06
N GLN A 192 27.14 7.28 1.07
CA GLN A 192 28.12 8.32 0.76
C GLN A 192 28.12 8.53 -0.75
N TYR A 193 27.80 9.75 -1.19
CA TYR A 193 27.95 10.11 -2.59
C TYR A 193 29.42 10.00 -3.00
N ARG A 194 29.67 9.33 -4.13
CA ARG A 194 30.96 9.26 -4.79
C ARG A 194 30.80 9.82 -6.20
N PRO A 195 31.73 10.67 -6.68
CA PRO A 195 31.64 11.25 -8.02
C PRO A 195 31.55 10.17 -9.10
N GLU A 196 30.42 10.15 -9.80
CA GLU A 196 30.15 9.20 -10.88
C GLU A 196 29.25 9.82 -11.94
N ALA A 197 29.23 9.24 -13.14
CA ALA A 197 28.29 9.66 -14.18
C ALA A 197 26.85 9.24 -13.82
N PRO A 198 25.82 10.03 -14.17
CA PRO A 198 25.87 11.29 -14.91
C PRO A 198 26.01 12.52 -14.00
N TYR A 199 26.35 12.37 -12.73
CA TYR A 199 26.35 13.48 -11.76
C TYR A 199 27.63 14.31 -11.78
N LYS A 200 28.78 13.66 -11.92
CA LYS A 200 30.10 14.31 -11.91
C LYS A 200 30.28 15.23 -13.14
N GLY A 201 30.64 16.49 -12.89
CA GLY A 201 31.09 17.47 -13.88
C GLY A 201 32.55 17.90 -13.71
N GLU A 202 33.01 18.76 -14.62
CA GLU A 202 34.33 19.43 -14.52
C GLU A 202 34.21 20.93 -14.20
N ALA A 203 33.05 21.53 -14.45
CA ALA A 203 32.82 22.95 -14.24
C ALA A 203 32.59 23.27 -12.76
N ARG A 204 33.50 24.07 -12.17
CA ARG A 204 33.41 24.53 -10.79
C ARG A 204 32.51 25.75 -10.63
N GLY A 205 31.86 25.86 -9.48
CA GLY A 205 31.01 27.01 -9.17
C GLY A 205 29.75 27.06 -10.04
N SER A 206 29.32 25.88 -10.51
CA SER A 206 28.19 25.70 -11.42
C SER A 206 26.86 25.53 -10.67
N LEU A 207 25.73 25.70 -11.35
CA LEU A 207 24.43 25.44 -10.75
C LEU A 207 24.29 23.97 -10.36
N ALA A 208 24.92 23.08 -11.13
CA ALA A 208 25.05 21.66 -10.83
C ALA A 208 25.74 21.40 -9.48
N ASP A 209 26.79 22.13 -9.14
CA ASP A 209 27.46 22.03 -7.83
C ASP A 209 26.54 22.36 -6.67
N TYR A 210 25.77 23.44 -6.78
CA TYR A 210 24.88 23.87 -5.69
C TYR A 210 23.64 23.00 -5.58
N ALA A 211 23.13 22.46 -6.69
CA ALA A 211 22.08 21.45 -6.65
C ALA A 211 22.58 20.17 -5.97
N MET A 212 23.80 19.73 -6.32
CA MET A 212 24.44 18.58 -5.69
C MET A 212 24.69 18.82 -4.21
N ASP A 213 25.16 20.01 -3.80
CA ASP A 213 25.37 20.34 -2.37
C ASP A 213 24.08 20.26 -1.55
N GLY A 214 22.97 20.74 -2.11
CA GLY A 214 21.65 20.67 -1.48
C GLY A 214 21.09 19.24 -1.42
N TRP A 215 21.51 18.35 -2.31
CA TRP A 215 21.07 16.96 -2.35
C TRP A 215 21.98 16.02 -1.54
N LYS A 216 23.30 16.06 -1.72
CA LYS A 216 24.25 15.06 -1.18
C LYS A 216 24.51 15.19 0.32
N ASN A 217 24.27 16.36 0.90
CA ASN A 217 24.54 16.62 2.32
C ASN A 217 23.25 16.50 3.14
N ASP A 218 23.39 15.98 4.36
CA ASP A 218 22.37 16.12 5.38
C ASP A 218 22.28 17.59 5.83
N LEU A 219 21.16 18.23 5.49
CA LEU A 219 20.88 19.63 5.82
C LEU A 219 20.47 19.81 7.29
N ARG A 220 20.12 18.73 8.01
CA ARG A 220 19.67 18.74 9.42
C ARG A 220 20.22 17.54 10.19
N LYS A 221 21.52 17.58 10.45
CA LYS A 221 22.26 16.58 11.25
C LYS A 221 21.72 16.34 12.67
N ASP A 222 20.89 17.23 13.17
CA ASP A 222 20.20 17.13 14.46
C ASP A 222 18.87 16.36 14.37
N LEU A 223 18.47 15.91 13.18
CA LEU A 223 17.32 15.05 12.94
C LEU A 223 17.75 13.65 12.50
N ASN A 224 16.92 12.67 12.82
CA ASN A 224 17.09 11.33 12.30
C ASN A 224 16.89 11.33 10.78
N ASN A 225 17.69 10.54 10.07
CA ASN A 225 17.59 10.37 8.63
C ASN A 225 16.52 9.34 8.26
N GLU A 226 15.26 9.77 8.33
CA GLU A 226 14.08 8.91 8.17
C GLU A 226 13.25 9.21 6.90
N VAL A 227 13.79 9.95 5.95
CA VAL A 227 13.09 10.28 4.70
C VAL A 227 12.89 9.00 3.86
N PRO A 228 11.67 8.70 3.37
CA PRO A 228 11.46 7.50 2.55
C PRO A 228 12.17 7.56 1.20
N THR A 229 13.03 6.60 0.85
CA THR A 229 13.71 6.52 -0.45
C THR A 229 12.78 6.11 -1.60
N TYR A 230 13.15 6.40 -2.85
CA TYR A 230 12.41 5.94 -4.04
C TYR A 230 13.35 5.65 -5.22
N GLU A 231 12.83 5.00 -6.26
CA GLU A 231 13.57 4.68 -7.49
C GLU A 231 14.14 5.97 -8.12
N GLY A 232 15.46 6.01 -8.33
CA GLY A 232 16.15 7.19 -8.85
C GLY A 232 16.58 8.23 -7.81
N ASN A 233 16.22 8.10 -6.53
CA ASN A 233 16.75 8.95 -5.46
C ASN A 233 16.95 8.18 -4.14
N PRO A 234 18.19 7.82 -3.80
CA PRO A 234 18.50 7.05 -2.61
C PRO A 234 18.46 7.86 -1.31
N SER A 235 18.05 9.14 -1.33
CA SER A 235 18.13 9.97 -0.14
C SER A 235 17.12 9.60 0.93
N PHE A 236 17.67 9.25 2.11
CA PHE A 236 16.92 9.08 3.36
C PHE A 236 17.17 10.21 4.37
N TRP A 237 18.00 11.18 4.02
CA TRP A 237 18.33 12.34 4.86
C TRP A 237 17.58 13.60 4.43
N GLN A 238 17.64 14.63 5.29
CA GLN A 238 17.05 15.93 4.98
C GLN A 238 17.84 16.62 3.86
N ASN A 239 17.28 16.63 2.66
CA ASN A 239 17.89 17.23 1.47
C ASN A 239 16.87 17.93 0.57
N VAL A 240 17.34 18.52 -0.53
CA VAL A 240 16.50 19.20 -1.52
C VAL A 240 16.58 18.49 -2.86
N THR A 241 15.43 18.08 -3.39
CA THR A 241 15.30 17.63 -4.78
C THR A 241 15.03 18.82 -5.70
N THR A 242 15.84 19.02 -6.74
CA THR A 242 15.83 20.24 -7.55
C THR A 242 15.27 20.01 -8.96
N TYR A 243 14.21 20.74 -9.29
CA TYR A 243 13.68 20.85 -10.64
C TYR A 243 14.10 22.18 -11.24
N THR A 244 14.45 22.17 -12.51
CA THR A 244 14.85 23.39 -13.23
C THR A 244 13.99 23.55 -14.48
N LEU A 245 13.50 24.75 -14.72
CA LEU A 245 12.64 25.05 -15.87
C LEU A 245 13.17 26.25 -16.64
N GLY A 246 13.46 26.05 -17.93
CA GLY A 246 13.91 27.09 -18.87
C GLY A 246 12.95 27.25 -20.05
N PHE A 247 12.99 28.40 -20.73
CA PHE A 247 12.04 28.75 -21.79
C PHE A 247 12.70 28.84 -23.18
N GLY A 248 12.58 27.76 -23.96
CA GLY A 248 12.72 27.77 -25.41
C GLY A 248 14.13 27.99 -25.95
N VAL A 249 15.14 27.58 -25.19
CA VAL A 249 16.57 27.72 -25.50
C VAL A 249 17.23 26.34 -25.52
N GLU A 250 18.30 26.17 -26.29
CA GLU A 250 19.04 24.91 -26.35
C GLU A 250 20.48 25.11 -25.90
N GLY A 251 21.02 24.08 -25.25
CA GLY A 251 22.41 24.02 -24.86
C GLY A 251 23.31 23.48 -25.98
N THR A 252 24.56 23.19 -25.65
CA THR A 252 25.47 22.48 -26.58
C THR A 252 25.15 20.99 -26.66
N LEU A 253 24.47 20.45 -25.66
CA LEU A 253 24.03 19.05 -25.60
C LEU A 253 22.57 18.92 -26.04
N SER A 254 22.27 17.81 -26.73
CA SER A 254 20.93 17.49 -27.16
C SER A 254 20.13 16.87 -26.01
N TYR A 255 19.23 17.67 -25.43
CA TYR A 255 18.31 17.20 -24.38
C TYR A 255 17.09 16.48 -25.00
N PRO A 256 16.68 15.29 -24.49
CA PRO A 256 17.31 14.48 -23.43
C PRO A 256 18.33 13.44 -23.95
N ASP A 257 18.49 13.29 -25.27
CA ASP A 257 19.15 12.17 -25.93
C ASP A 257 20.62 11.96 -25.54
N ASP A 258 21.35 13.04 -25.19
CA ASP A 258 22.75 12.95 -24.83
C ASP A 258 22.98 12.46 -23.38
N LEU A 259 21.95 12.34 -22.53
CA LEU A 259 22.12 11.84 -21.15
C LEU A 259 22.65 10.41 -21.12
N GLN A 260 22.11 9.54 -21.97
CA GLN A 260 22.58 8.15 -22.06
C GLN A 260 24.03 8.08 -22.55
N LYS A 261 24.46 9.00 -23.41
CA LYS A 261 25.86 9.08 -23.84
C LYS A 261 26.76 9.57 -22.71
N ILE A 262 26.29 10.45 -21.84
CA ILE A 262 27.02 10.89 -20.65
C ILE A 262 27.15 9.75 -19.64
N ILE A 263 26.06 9.03 -19.36
CA ILE A 263 26.05 7.85 -18.47
C ILE A 263 27.07 6.81 -18.96
N ASN A 264 27.11 6.57 -20.26
CA ASN A 264 28.01 5.58 -20.88
C ASN A 264 29.44 6.12 -21.14
N GLY A 265 29.74 7.36 -20.77
CA GLY A 265 31.05 7.99 -20.97
C GLY A 265 31.40 8.39 -22.41
N GLY A 266 30.44 8.33 -23.35
CA GLY A 266 30.61 8.76 -24.74
C GLY A 266 30.45 10.28 -24.96
N ARG A 267 29.99 11.01 -23.95
CA ARG A 267 29.97 12.47 -23.86
C ARG A 267 30.23 12.91 -22.41
N SER A 268 30.53 14.18 -22.22
CA SER A 268 30.70 14.78 -20.89
C SER A 268 29.95 16.11 -20.80
N TRP A 269 29.61 16.52 -19.58
CA TRP A 269 29.12 17.88 -19.32
C TRP A 269 30.19 18.91 -19.73
N PRO A 270 29.80 20.13 -20.14
CA PRO A 270 30.76 21.18 -20.48
C PRO A 270 31.72 21.46 -19.31
N GLY A 271 33.03 21.48 -19.56
CA GLY A 271 34.04 21.77 -18.54
C GLY A 271 34.16 23.23 -18.14
N THR A 272 33.43 24.13 -18.82
CA THR A 272 33.31 25.54 -18.44
C THR A 272 31.90 26.01 -18.72
N VAL A 273 31.32 26.75 -17.77
CA VAL A 273 29.98 27.31 -17.90
C VAL A 273 30.06 28.82 -18.00
N GLU A 274 29.71 29.34 -19.18
CA GLU A 274 29.67 30.78 -19.46
C GLU A 274 28.24 31.34 -19.43
N PRO A 275 27.97 32.44 -18.70
CA PRO A 275 26.67 33.12 -18.71
C PRO A 275 26.27 33.60 -20.10
N GLY A 276 24.99 33.48 -20.42
CA GLY A 276 24.45 33.92 -21.71
C GLY A 276 24.90 33.06 -22.90
N LYS A 277 25.60 31.95 -22.65
CA LYS A 277 26.01 30.96 -23.66
C LYS A 277 25.20 29.67 -23.53
N PRO A 278 25.15 28.82 -24.58
CA PRO A 278 24.47 27.52 -24.51
C PRO A 278 24.94 26.63 -23.35
N THR A 279 26.19 26.75 -22.91
CA THR A 279 26.73 26.01 -21.74
C THR A 279 25.97 26.26 -20.44
N ALA A 280 25.37 27.44 -20.25
CA ALA A 280 24.53 27.72 -19.07
C ALA A 280 23.20 26.93 -19.10
N ILE A 281 22.77 26.48 -20.28
CA ILE A 281 21.55 25.67 -20.44
C ILE A 281 21.85 24.20 -20.17
N ASP A 282 23.03 23.75 -20.59
CA ASP A 282 23.55 22.45 -20.20
C ASP A 282 23.70 22.36 -18.67
N ASP A 283 24.19 23.42 -18.01
CA ASP A 283 24.32 23.48 -16.55
C ASP A 283 22.96 23.52 -15.82
N LEU A 284 21.94 24.18 -16.39
CA LEU A 284 20.57 24.08 -15.87
C LEU A 284 20.06 22.63 -15.90
N TRP A 285 20.35 21.91 -16.98
CA TRP A 285 19.99 20.50 -17.08
C TRP A 285 20.79 19.65 -16.09
N HIS A 286 22.10 19.87 -16.02
CA HIS A 286 22.99 19.17 -15.10
C HIS A 286 22.57 19.40 -13.64
N ALA A 287 22.12 20.61 -13.27
CA ALA A 287 21.57 20.91 -11.96
C ALA A 287 20.31 20.11 -11.60
N ALA A 288 19.40 19.86 -12.55
CA ALA A 288 18.28 18.97 -12.30
C ALA A 288 18.72 17.51 -12.10
N VAL A 289 19.71 17.05 -12.88
CA VAL A 289 20.29 15.71 -12.72
C VAL A 289 20.93 15.57 -11.34
N ASN A 290 21.79 16.51 -10.95
CA ASN A 290 22.49 16.54 -9.66
C ASN A 290 21.54 16.70 -8.46
N GLY A 291 20.44 17.42 -8.65
CA GLY A 291 19.38 17.53 -7.65
C GLY A 291 18.38 16.39 -7.66
N HIS A 292 18.57 15.33 -8.46
CA HIS A 292 17.65 14.20 -8.61
C HIS A 292 16.20 14.60 -8.97
N GLY A 293 16.04 15.71 -9.68
CA GLY A 293 14.76 16.18 -10.20
C GLY A 293 14.68 16.08 -11.72
N LYS A 294 13.90 16.97 -12.33
CA LYS A 294 13.66 16.99 -13.78
C LYS A 294 14.00 18.36 -14.36
N TYR A 295 14.71 18.36 -15.48
CA TYR A 295 14.89 19.54 -16.33
C TYR A 295 13.71 19.63 -17.29
N VAL A 296 13.17 20.84 -17.44
CA VAL A 296 12.09 21.11 -18.37
C VAL A 296 12.46 22.28 -19.24
N ASN A 297 12.43 22.08 -20.56
CA ASN A 297 12.56 23.13 -21.55
C ASN A 297 11.22 23.34 -22.26
N VAL A 298 10.58 24.47 -22.00
CA VAL A 298 9.23 24.76 -22.51
C VAL A 298 9.30 25.71 -23.70
N ARG A 299 8.67 25.35 -24.82
CA ARG A 299 8.67 26.17 -26.05
C ARG A 299 7.38 26.95 -26.27
N ASN A 300 6.30 26.57 -25.56
CA ASN A 300 4.99 27.20 -25.67
C ASN A 300 4.21 27.05 -24.36
N SER A 301 3.09 27.78 -24.26
CA SER A 301 2.25 27.81 -23.06
C SER A 301 1.58 26.49 -22.71
N ALA A 302 1.21 25.68 -23.70
CA ALA A 302 0.57 24.38 -23.46
C ALA A 302 1.58 23.37 -22.88
N GLY A 303 2.79 23.32 -23.46
CA GLY A 303 3.91 22.53 -22.94
C GLY A 303 4.32 22.99 -21.55
N PHE A 304 4.36 24.31 -21.29
CA PHE A 304 4.62 24.84 -19.96
C PHE A 304 3.61 24.31 -18.93
N MET A 305 2.32 24.50 -19.19
CA MET A 305 1.26 24.05 -18.29
C MET A 305 1.35 22.55 -18.01
N SER A 306 1.55 21.74 -19.06
CA SER A 306 1.67 20.29 -18.95
C SER A 306 2.86 19.87 -18.09
N GLU A 307 4.03 20.46 -18.33
CA GLU A 307 5.25 20.09 -17.61
C GLU A 307 5.25 20.60 -16.16
N MET A 308 4.72 21.79 -15.90
CA MET A 308 4.55 22.29 -14.53
C MET A 308 3.53 21.43 -13.76
N ALA A 309 2.41 21.06 -14.38
CA ALA A 309 1.45 20.13 -13.78
C ALA A 309 2.09 18.75 -13.56
N GLY A 310 2.96 18.30 -14.47
CA GLY A 310 3.75 17.08 -14.36
C GLY A 310 4.73 17.10 -13.19
N ILE A 311 5.49 18.19 -12.99
CA ILE A 311 6.38 18.36 -11.83
C ILE A 311 5.56 18.33 -10.53
N LEU A 312 4.46 19.08 -10.46
CA LEU A 312 3.61 19.08 -9.28
C LEU A 312 2.88 17.75 -9.09
N ALA A 313 2.64 16.97 -10.15
CA ALA A 313 2.11 15.62 -10.08
C ALA A 313 3.14 14.62 -9.59
N ASP A 314 4.36 14.72 -10.06
CA ASP A 314 5.48 13.95 -9.56
C ASP A 314 5.69 14.24 -8.07
N ILE A 315 5.78 15.50 -7.65
CA ILE A 315 5.87 15.90 -6.24
C ILE A 315 4.65 15.41 -5.43
N ALA A 316 3.43 15.62 -5.93
CA ALA A 316 2.21 15.28 -5.21
C ALA A 316 1.95 13.77 -5.12
N SER A 317 2.29 13.00 -6.18
CA SER A 317 2.21 11.54 -6.20
C SER A 317 3.16 10.92 -5.19
N ARG A 318 4.31 11.57 -4.96
CA ARG A 318 5.29 11.20 -3.94
C ARG A 318 4.85 11.59 -2.52
N THR A 319 3.95 12.57 -2.37
CA THR A 319 3.36 13.00 -1.07
C THR A 319 1.95 12.46 -0.84
N GLY A 320 1.45 11.56 -1.69
CA GLY A 320 0.09 11.08 -1.65
C GLY A 320 -0.18 10.11 -0.51
N THR A 321 -0.20 10.61 0.73
CA THR A 321 -0.89 9.95 1.84
C THR A 321 -2.37 10.32 1.77
N SER A 322 -3.10 9.62 0.91
CA SER A 322 -4.57 9.61 0.91
C SER A 322 -5.07 8.22 1.33
N ALA A 323 -4.58 7.74 2.46
CA ALA A 323 -5.28 6.88 3.42
C ALA A 323 -4.32 6.75 4.61
N GLY A 324 -4.72 7.17 5.80
CA GLY A 324 -3.92 7.03 7.03
C GLY A 324 -3.60 5.59 7.44
N VAL A 325 -3.80 4.62 6.54
CA VAL A 325 -3.75 3.18 6.75
C VAL A 325 -3.14 2.44 5.54
N ALA A 326 -2.78 3.14 4.45
CA ALA A 326 -2.12 2.50 3.30
C ALA A 326 -0.69 2.11 3.68
N VAL A 327 -0.44 0.81 3.87
CA VAL A 327 0.91 0.25 3.97
C VAL A 327 1.24 -0.31 2.60
N ALA A 328 2.44 -0.07 2.07
CA ALA A 328 2.87 -0.72 0.84
C ALA A 328 2.80 -2.25 1.00
N SER A 329 2.21 -2.94 0.02
CA SER A 329 2.15 -4.39 0.00
C SER A 329 3.55 -4.96 0.14
N ARG A 330 3.67 -6.01 0.95
CA ARG A 330 4.96 -6.67 1.15
C ARG A 330 5.38 -7.35 -0.15
N ALA A 331 6.66 -7.21 -0.49
CA ALA A 331 7.24 -8.01 -1.57
C ALA A 331 7.23 -9.49 -1.19
N MET A 332 6.91 -10.35 -2.14
CA MET A 332 6.93 -11.81 -1.96
C MET A 332 8.15 -12.38 -2.68
N GLN A 333 8.89 -13.27 -2.01
CA GLN A 333 9.95 -14.04 -2.65
C GLN A 333 9.49 -15.48 -2.86
N ALA A 334 9.57 -15.98 -4.10
CA ALA A 334 9.27 -17.36 -4.45
C ALA A 334 10.08 -17.76 -5.69
N ASN A 335 10.54 -19.01 -5.74
CA ASN A 335 11.23 -19.58 -6.90
C ASN A 335 12.38 -18.71 -7.46
N ASN A 336 13.22 -18.15 -6.58
CA ASN A 336 14.31 -17.21 -6.90
C ASN A 336 13.87 -15.91 -7.59
N GLN A 337 12.61 -15.50 -7.40
CA GLN A 337 12.07 -14.23 -7.87
C GLN A 337 11.49 -13.45 -6.69
N LYS A 338 11.57 -12.12 -6.75
CA LYS A 338 10.95 -11.18 -5.82
C LYS A 338 9.89 -10.36 -6.57
N PHE A 339 8.64 -10.50 -6.17
CA PHE A 339 7.50 -9.76 -6.73
C PHE A 339 7.25 -8.52 -5.89
N VAL A 340 7.36 -7.35 -6.50
CA VAL A 340 7.28 -6.04 -5.85
C VAL A 340 6.09 -5.28 -6.42
N PRO A 341 4.98 -5.17 -5.66
CA PRO A 341 3.87 -4.31 -6.01
C PRO A 341 4.21 -2.84 -5.75
N SER A 342 3.55 -1.93 -6.48
CA SER A 342 3.72 -0.49 -6.32
C SER A 342 2.40 0.26 -6.50
N TYR A 343 2.34 1.49 -5.97
CA TYR A 343 1.21 2.40 -6.09
C TYR A 343 1.68 3.84 -6.33
N LYS A 344 0.91 4.61 -7.11
CA LYS A 344 1.12 6.04 -7.36
C LYS A 344 -0.15 6.85 -7.10
N THR A 345 -0.39 7.23 -5.85
CA THR A 345 -1.67 7.77 -5.32
C THR A 345 -2.38 8.79 -6.22
N LYS A 346 -1.62 9.71 -6.86
CA LYS A 346 -2.20 10.77 -7.70
C LYS A 346 -2.67 10.29 -9.07
N ASP A 347 -1.95 9.34 -9.66
CA ASP A 347 -2.19 8.89 -11.03
C ASP A 347 -3.17 7.71 -11.09
N TRP A 348 -3.54 7.16 -9.93
CA TRP A 348 -4.33 5.95 -9.80
C TRP A 348 -3.73 4.75 -10.52
N THR A 349 -2.40 4.63 -10.50
CA THR A 349 -1.66 3.59 -11.24
C THR A 349 -0.80 2.72 -10.33
N GLY A 350 -0.88 1.41 -10.52
CA GLY A 350 0.00 0.44 -9.90
C GLY A 350 0.78 -0.35 -10.92
N ASP A 351 1.78 -1.07 -10.42
CA ASP A 351 2.60 -1.98 -11.21
C ASP A 351 3.06 -3.13 -10.32
N LEU A 352 3.24 -4.30 -10.91
CA LEU A 352 3.85 -5.47 -10.30
C LEU A 352 5.12 -5.79 -11.08
N LYS A 353 6.27 -5.63 -10.42
CA LYS A 353 7.57 -5.95 -11.00
C LYS A 353 8.10 -7.25 -10.43
N ALA A 354 8.72 -8.09 -11.25
CA ALA A 354 9.49 -9.24 -10.79
C ALA A 354 10.99 -8.96 -10.92
N TYR A 355 11.74 -9.29 -9.88
CA TYR A 355 13.20 -9.21 -9.86
C TYR A 355 13.78 -10.59 -9.63
N ALA A 356 14.95 -10.86 -10.19
CA ALA A 356 15.74 -12.02 -9.78
C ALA A 356 16.14 -11.90 -8.29
N VAL A 357 16.37 -13.02 -7.63
CA VAL A 357 16.90 -13.08 -6.27
C VAL A 357 18.22 -13.84 -6.30
N ASP A 358 19.26 -13.28 -5.67
CA ASP A 358 20.56 -13.94 -5.57
C ASP A 358 20.60 -15.01 -4.47
N ALA A 359 21.73 -15.70 -4.35
CA ALA A 359 21.93 -16.76 -3.35
C ALA A 359 21.84 -16.27 -1.88
N HIS A 360 21.86 -14.95 -1.65
CA HIS A 360 21.79 -14.31 -0.34
C HIS A 360 20.40 -13.70 -0.07
N GLY A 361 19.43 -13.97 -0.94
CA GLY A 361 18.06 -13.45 -0.81
C GLY A 361 17.90 -11.98 -1.20
N GLN A 362 18.92 -11.36 -1.79
CA GLN A 362 18.91 -9.95 -2.19
C GLN A 362 18.28 -9.76 -3.57
N GLN A 363 17.70 -8.58 -3.79
CA GLN A 363 17.08 -8.23 -5.06
C GLN A 363 18.15 -8.01 -6.13
N GLY A 364 18.03 -8.76 -7.23
CA GLY A 364 18.85 -8.64 -8.44
C GLY A 364 18.14 -7.87 -9.56
N ALA A 365 18.46 -8.22 -10.81
CA ALA A 365 17.96 -7.54 -12.00
C ALA A 365 16.43 -7.64 -12.16
N LEU A 366 15.83 -6.59 -12.74
CA LEU A 366 14.43 -6.59 -13.17
C LEU A 366 14.25 -7.65 -14.27
N GLN A 367 13.27 -8.54 -14.09
CA GLN A 367 12.90 -9.57 -15.06
C GLN A 367 11.75 -9.10 -15.95
N TRP A 368 10.71 -8.54 -15.34
CA TRP A 368 9.57 -7.97 -16.04
C TRP A 368 8.79 -6.98 -15.17
N SER A 369 8.03 -6.13 -15.86
CA SER A 369 6.99 -5.25 -15.34
C SER A 369 5.68 -5.64 -16.01
N VAL A 370 4.57 -5.77 -15.27
CA VAL A 370 3.30 -6.14 -15.89
C VAL A 370 2.83 -5.08 -16.88
N LEU A 371 3.10 -3.80 -16.60
CA LEU A 371 2.71 -2.70 -17.50
C LEU A 371 3.36 -2.81 -18.90
N ASP A 372 4.50 -3.46 -19.01
CA ASP A 372 5.21 -3.68 -20.30
C ASP A 372 4.66 -4.90 -21.08
N HIS A 373 3.85 -5.75 -20.44
CA HIS A 373 3.40 -7.04 -20.96
C HIS A 373 1.89 -7.26 -20.89
N LEU A 374 1.11 -6.19 -20.68
CA LEU A 374 -0.35 -6.27 -20.73
C LEU A 374 -0.86 -6.59 -22.14
N PRO A 375 -1.80 -7.55 -22.29
CA PRO A 375 -2.51 -7.75 -23.54
C PRO A 375 -3.31 -6.51 -23.94
N LYS A 376 -3.65 -6.39 -25.22
CA LYS A 376 -4.58 -5.36 -25.69
C LYS A 376 -5.91 -5.45 -24.92
N PRO A 377 -6.62 -4.34 -24.65
CA PRO A 377 -7.84 -4.35 -23.85
C PRO A 377 -8.89 -5.39 -24.27
N ILE A 378 -9.04 -5.64 -25.58
CA ILE A 378 -9.96 -6.64 -26.10
C ILE A 378 -9.50 -8.10 -25.90
N ASP A 379 -8.20 -8.34 -25.74
CA ASP A 379 -7.62 -9.69 -25.61
C ASP A 379 -7.45 -10.14 -24.14
N ARG A 380 -7.69 -9.24 -23.18
CA ARG A 380 -7.55 -9.53 -21.74
C ARG A 380 -8.57 -10.58 -21.26
N PRO A 381 -8.16 -11.67 -20.60
CA PRO A 381 -9.06 -12.69 -20.05
C PRO A 381 -9.67 -12.25 -18.72
N MET A 382 -10.65 -11.36 -18.78
CA MET A 382 -11.28 -10.75 -17.60
C MET A 382 -12.67 -11.34 -17.33
N PHE A 383 -12.99 -11.53 -16.05
CA PHE A 383 -14.23 -12.12 -15.55
C PHE A 383 -14.84 -11.27 -14.44
N VAL A 384 -16.15 -11.39 -14.27
CA VAL A 384 -16.90 -10.70 -13.22
C VAL A 384 -17.87 -11.63 -12.52
N GLY A 385 -18.07 -11.42 -11.23
CA GLY A 385 -19.05 -12.15 -10.45
C GLY A 385 -20.46 -11.99 -11.01
N THR A 386 -21.26 -13.04 -10.98
CA THR A 386 -22.66 -13.01 -11.48
C THR A 386 -23.66 -12.57 -10.41
N GLY A 387 -23.28 -12.64 -9.13
CA GLY A 387 -24.17 -12.44 -7.99
C GLY A 387 -25.20 -13.57 -7.79
N ILE A 388 -25.10 -14.67 -8.55
CA ILE A 388 -26.02 -15.81 -8.49
C ILE A 388 -25.50 -16.84 -7.49
N ILE A 389 -26.36 -17.30 -6.58
CA ILE A 389 -26.06 -18.40 -5.66
C ILE A 389 -26.52 -19.72 -6.31
N GLY A 390 -25.66 -20.75 -6.31
CA GLY A 390 -25.98 -22.08 -6.86
C GLY A 390 -25.93 -22.19 -8.39
N GLY A 391 -25.47 -21.14 -9.08
CA GLY A 391 -25.16 -21.13 -10.52
C GLY A 391 -23.69 -20.79 -10.79
N PRO A 392 -23.30 -20.52 -12.05
CA PRO A 392 -21.96 -20.07 -12.36
C PRO A 392 -21.58 -18.81 -11.58
N ALA A 393 -20.50 -18.87 -10.79
CA ALA A 393 -20.09 -17.77 -9.93
C ALA A 393 -19.54 -16.57 -10.69
N ALA A 394 -19.00 -16.79 -11.90
CA ALA A 394 -18.45 -15.75 -12.76
C ALA A 394 -18.93 -15.86 -14.21
N SER A 395 -18.88 -14.72 -14.90
CA SER A 395 -19.13 -14.60 -16.34
C SER A 395 -18.02 -13.75 -16.99
N PRO A 396 -17.74 -13.90 -18.29
CA PRO A 396 -16.74 -13.08 -18.96
C PRO A 396 -17.10 -11.60 -18.92
N PHE A 397 -16.09 -10.73 -18.80
CA PHE A 397 -16.27 -9.27 -18.77
C PHE A 397 -16.32 -8.68 -20.19
N TYR A 398 -17.37 -9.04 -20.93
CA TYR A 398 -17.65 -8.55 -22.28
C TYR A 398 -19.08 -8.04 -22.36
N TRP A 399 -19.27 -6.87 -22.99
CA TRP A 399 -20.60 -6.29 -23.12
C TRP A 399 -21.49 -7.06 -24.09
N GLU A 400 -20.96 -7.50 -25.22
CA GLU A 400 -21.67 -8.35 -26.18
C GLU A 400 -20.87 -9.62 -26.45
N ARG A 401 -21.49 -10.60 -27.12
CA ARG A 401 -20.79 -11.80 -27.57
C ARG A 401 -19.66 -11.37 -28.51
N ALA A 402 -18.41 -11.57 -28.10
CA ALA A 402 -17.28 -11.33 -28.99
C ALA A 402 -17.52 -12.16 -30.26
N ALA A 403 -17.72 -11.47 -31.39
CA ALA A 403 -18.06 -12.10 -32.66
C ALA A 403 -16.99 -13.15 -33.01
N LYS A 404 -17.39 -14.15 -33.81
CA LYS A 404 -16.65 -15.36 -34.20
C LYS A 404 -15.21 -15.17 -34.75
N GLU A 405 -14.69 -13.94 -34.85
CA GLU A 405 -13.40 -13.62 -35.46
C GLU A 405 -12.17 -13.98 -34.61
N VAL A 406 -12.30 -14.30 -33.32
CA VAL A 406 -11.14 -14.63 -32.45
C VAL A 406 -11.05 -16.13 -32.12
N GLY A 407 -11.97 -16.97 -32.61
CA GLY A 407 -11.98 -18.40 -32.26
C GLY A 407 -12.08 -18.71 -30.75
N SER A 408 -12.37 -17.71 -29.91
CA SER A 408 -12.15 -17.77 -28.46
C SER A 408 -13.34 -18.30 -27.65
N GLY A 409 -14.50 -18.51 -28.29
CA GLY A 409 -15.70 -19.10 -27.66
C GLY A 409 -16.21 -18.32 -26.44
N MET A 410 -15.90 -17.03 -26.32
CA MET A 410 -16.20 -16.24 -25.13
C MET A 410 -17.66 -15.74 -25.14
N SER A 411 -18.40 -16.17 -24.13
CA SER A 411 -19.77 -15.75 -23.85
C SER A 411 -19.82 -14.32 -23.30
N GLU A 412 -21.00 -13.74 -23.32
CA GLU A 412 -21.24 -12.38 -22.85
C GLU A 412 -21.38 -12.30 -21.32
N MET A 413 -21.21 -11.10 -20.74
CA MET A 413 -21.41 -10.85 -19.31
C MET A 413 -22.86 -11.13 -18.89
N SER A 414 -23.05 -11.72 -17.72
CA SER A 414 -24.39 -12.00 -17.17
C SER A 414 -25.25 -10.73 -17.05
N GLY A 415 -26.56 -10.86 -17.25
CA GLY A 415 -27.49 -9.72 -17.21
C GLY A 415 -27.46 -8.95 -15.88
N ARG A 416 -27.37 -9.66 -14.74
CA ARG A 416 -27.28 -9.02 -13.41
C ARG A 416 -25.99 -8.21 -13.25
N ALA A 417 -24.86 -8.75 -13.69
CA ALA A 417 -23.58 -8.04 -13.67
C ALA A 417 -23.61 -6.78 -14.56
N ARG A 418 -24.21 -6.86 -15.76
CA ARG A 418 -24.40 -5.69 -16.64
C ARG A 418 -25.21 -4.59 -15.98
N SER A 419 -26.34 -4.96 -15.35
CA SER A 419 -27.21 -4.00 -14.67
C SER A 419 -26.48 -3.29 -13.53
N GLU A 420 -25.71 -4.01 -12.73
CA GLU A 420 -24.92 -3.43 -11.64
C GLU A 420 -23.83 -2.48 -12.13
N LEU A 421 -23.09 -2.88 -13.16
CA LEU A 421 -22.03 -2.07 -13.74
C LEU A 421 -22.57 -0.74 -14.29
N ILE A 422 -23.63 -0.79 -15.10
CA ILE A 422 -24.24 0.40 -15.70
C ILE A 422 -24.87 1.30 -14.64
N ARG A 423 -25.51 0.70 -13.62
CA ARG A 423 -26.07 1.44 -12.48
C ARG A 423 -24.99 2.25 -11.78
N GLY A 424 -23.83 1.65 -11.52
CA GLY A 424 -22.68 2.31 -10.93
C GLY A 424 -22.15 3.47 -11.76
N ALA A 425 -22.06 3.26 -13.08
CA ALA A 425 -21.60 4.28 -14.03
C ALA A 425 -22.58 5.45 -14.20
N GLY A 426 -23.85 5.27 -13.85
CA GLY A 426 -24.91 6.23 -14.12
C GLY A 426 -25.14 6.43 -15.63
N LYS A 427 -25.04 5.33 -16.40
CA LYS A 427 -25.17 5.30 -17.87
C LYS A 427 -26.38 4.47 -18.29
N ASP A 428 -26.58 4.31 -19.60
CA ASP A 428 -27.58 3.39 -20.15
C ASP A 428 -26.92 2.20 -20.88
N GLY A 429 -27.73 1.23 -21.31
CA GLY A 429 -27.22 0.02 -21.96
C GLY A 429 -26.52 0.24 -23.31
N LYS A 430 -26.66 1.42 -23.95
CA LYS A 430 -26.00 1.73 -25.23
C LYS A 430 -24.53 2.10 -25.03
N ASP A 431 -24.18 2.63 -23.86
CA ASP A 431 -22.81 2.97 -23.49
C ASP A 431 -22.00 1.77 -22.97
N GLY A 432 -22.63 0.61 -22.78
CA GLY A 432 -22.02 -0.47 -22.02
C GLY A 432 -20.83 -1.14 -22.73
N SER A 433 -20.80 -1.17 -24.06
CA SER A 433 -19.63 -1.72 -24.80
C SER A 433 -18.39 -0.85 -24.60
N ASP A 434 -18.56 0.47 -24.75
CA ASP A 434 -17.50 1.45 -24.54
C ASP A 434 -17.06 1.48 -23.07
N LEU A 435 -18.00 1.36 -22.12
CA LEU A 435 -17.69 1.30 -20.70
C LEU A 435 -16.84 0.07 -20.37
N VAL A 436 -17.23 -1.10 -20.86
CA VAL A 436 -16.47 -2.33 -20.63
C VAL A 436 -15.08 -2.21 -21.24
N LEU A 437 -14.94 -1.72 -22.48
CA LEU A 437 -13.63 -1.51 -23.09
C LEU A 437 -12.77 -0.51 -22.30
N TYR A 438 -13.35 0.62 -21.86
CA TYR A 438 -12.67 1.61 -21.03
C TYR A 438 -12.10 0.99 -19.73
N LEU A 439 -12.91 0.21 -19.03
CA LEU A 439 -12.52 -0.49 -17.79
C LEU A 439 -11.51 -1.62 -18.04
N ARG A 440 -11.46 -2.18 -19.25
CA ARG A 440 -10.46 -3.15 -19.68
C ARG A 440 -9.14 -2.50 -20.11
N GLY A 441 -9.03 -1.18 -20.07
CA GLY A 441 -7.80 -0.47 -20.40
C GLY A 441 -7.85 0.32 -21.71
N ASP A 442 -8.96 0.30 -22.45
CA ASP A 442 -9.09 1.15 -23.64
C ASP A 442 -9.17 2.62 -23.24
N ARG A 443 -8.48 3.48 -24.00
CA ARG A 443 -8.39 4.92 -23.71
C ARG A 443 -9.05 5.78 -24.77
N GLY A 444 -9.75 5.19 -25.75
CA GLY A 444 -10.44 5.91 -26.83
C GLY A 444 -11.54 6.84 -26.35
N GLU A 445 -12.25 6.46 -25.28
CA GLU A 445 -13.34 7.23 -24.66
C GLU A 445 -12.95 7.98 -23.38
N SER A 446 -11.66 7.94 -23.00
CA SER A 446 -11.09 8.69 -21.89
C SER A 446 -11.17 10.19 -22.13
N GLY A 447 -11.71 10.95 -21.18
CA GLY A 447 -11.94 12.41 -21.31
C GLY A 447 -13.08 12.79 -22.26
N LYS A 448 -13.80 11.80 -22.81
CA LYS A 448 -15.01 11.98 -23.64
C LYS A 448 -16.24 11.50 -22.86
N LYS A 449 -16.63 10.23 -23.04
CA LYS A 449 -17.77 9.61 -22.34
C LYS A 449 -17.47 9.29 -20.88
N PHE A 450 -16.19 9.08 -20.55
CA PHE A 450 -15.71 8.68 -19.23
C PHE A 450 -14.60 9.59 -18.72
N ARG A 451 -14.28 9.47 -17.42
CA ARG A 451 -13.23 10.22 -16.75
C ARG A 451 -11.90 10.14 -17.51
N THR A 452 -11.13 11.21 -17.44
CA THR A 452 -9.76 11.21 -17.96
C THR A 452 -8.87 10.26 -17.15
N GLN A 453 -8.24 9.33 -17.85
CA GLN A 453 -7.20 8.44 -17.36
C GLN A 453 -5.95 8.51 -18.24
N LEU A 454 -4.78 8.34 -17.62
CA LEU A 454 -3.51 8.23 -18.32
C LEU A 454 -3.44 6.92 -19.13
N GLN A 455 -2.65 6.93 -20.20
CA GLN A 455 -2.36 5.72 -20.99
C GLN A 455 -1.76 4.60 -20.13
N THR A 456 -0.93 4.95 -19.15
CA THR A 456 -0.28 4.01 -18.22
C THR A 456 -1.20 3.55 -17.08
N ALA A 457 -2.40 4.13 -16.92
CA ALA A 457 -3.31 3.83 -15.81
C ALA A 457 -4.21 2.63 -16.08
N VAL A 458 -3.64 1.50 -16.53
CA VAL A 458 -4.39 0.28 -16.88
C VAL A 458 -4.58 -0.63 -15.67
N ILE A 459 -3.56 -0.74 -14.82
CA ILE A 459 -3.61 -1.39 -13.52
C ILE A 459 -3.64 -0.28 -12.46
N GLY A 460 -4.56 -0.39 -11.53
CA GLY A 460 -4.73 0.53 -10.41
C GLY A 460 -3.77 0.22 -9.28
N HIS A 461 -3.83 1.00 -8.20
CA HIS A 461 -2.91 0.86 -7.08
C HIS A 461 -2.94 -0.52 -6.44
N ILE A 462 -1.77 -1.10 -6.22
CA ILE A 462 -1.61 -2.28 -5.37
C ILE A 462 -1.11 -1.79 -4.01
N VAL A 463 -2.00 -1.70 -3.02
CA VAL A 463 -1.70 -1.11 -1.70
C VAL A 463 -1.55 -2.18 -0.63
N ASN A 464 -2.62 -2.84 -0.19
CA ASN A 464 -2.55 -3.83 0.88
C ASN A 464 -2.62 -5.29 0.39
N SER A 465 -2.93 -5.50 -0.90
CA SER A 465 -3.01 -6.85 -1.47
C SER A 465 -1.62 -7.47 -1.62
N GLN A 466 -1.31 -8.43 -0.76
CA GLN A 466 -0.07 -9.20 -0.85
C GLN A 466 -0.11 -10.14 -2.05
N PRO A 467 0.91 -10.15 -2.92
CA PRO A 467 0.95 -11.08 -4.03
C PRO A 467 0.96 -12.54 -3.54
N ALA A 468 0.24 -13.43 -4.22
CA ALA A 468 0.19 -14.87 -3.94
C ALA A 468 0.77 -15.68 -5.11
N TYR A 469 1.78 -16.51 -4.85
CA TYR A 469 2.48 -17.28 -5.89
C TYR A 469 1.91 -18.70 -5.95
N ILE A 470 1.39 -19.06 -7.12
CA ILE A 470 0.77 -20.35 -7.38
C ILE A 470 1.77 -21.22 -8.12
N GLY A 471 2.23 -22.27 -7.45
CA GLY A 471 3.30 -23.16 -7.93
C GLY A 471 4.45 -23.37 -6.94
N ALA A 472 4.33 -22.86 -5.71
CA ALA A 472 5.28 -23.15 -4.65
C ALA A 472 5.09 -24.56 -4.08
N ALA A 473 6.15 -25.11 -3.50
CA ALA A 473 6.15 -26.39 -2.79
C ALA A 473 5.50 -26.30 -1.40
N ILE A 474 4.35 -25.64 -1.28
CA ILE A 474 3.62 -25.56 0.00
C ILE A 474 3.10 -26.95 0.34
N ASP A 475 3.64 -27.53 1.43
CA ASP A 475 3.22 -28.80 2.01
C ASP A 475 2.71 -28.54 3.43
N ARG A 476 1.41 -28.77 3.65
CA ARG A 476 0.73 -28.57 4.95
C ARG A 476 0.71 -29.83 5.82
N GLY A 477 1.42 -30.88 5.41
CA GLY A 477 1.48 -32.13 6.15
C GLY A 477 0.22 -32.99 6.04
N TYR A 478 -0.66 -32.76 5.06
CA TYR A 478 -1.92 -33.52 4.91
C TYR A 478 -1.71 -35.01 4.59
N ARG A 479 -0.48 -35.43 4.30
CA ARG A 479 -0.07 -36.84 4.27
C ARG A 479 -0.28 -37.58 5.61
N TYR A 480 -0.41 -36.84 6.71
CA TYR A 480 -0.64 -37.38 8.05
C TYR A 480 -2.12 -37.37 8.46
N LEU A 481 -3.03 -36.99 7.56
CA LEU A 481 -4.47 -37.17 7.81
C LEU A 481 -4.79 -38.67 7.99
N PRO A 482 -5.79 -39.02 8.82
CA PRO A 482 -6.31 -40.38 8.88
C PRO A 482 -6.73 -40.86 7.49
N ALA A 483 -6.64 -42.16 7.18
CA ALA A 483 -6.98 -42.68 5.85
C ALA A 483 -8.39 -42.28 5.37
N THR A 484 -9.32 -42.17 6.32
CA THR A 484 -10.70 -41.72 6.11
C THR A 484 -11.09 -40.65 7.11
N LEU A 485 -11.90 -39.69 6.67
CA LEU A 485 -12.57 -38.70 7.51
C LEU A 485 -14.07 -38.83 7.27
N GLY A 486 -14.82 -39.13 8.34
CA GLY A 486 -16.18 -39.64 8.20
C GLY A 486 -16.19 -40.93 7.36
N SER A 487 -17.04 -40.98 6.34
CA SER A 487 -17.12 -42.08 5.37
C SER A 487 -16.26 -41.89 4.12
N ALA A 488 -15.59 -40.73 3.96
CA ALA A 488 -14.84 -40.38 2.77
C ALA A 488 -13.34 -40.61 2.93
N LYS A 489 -12.64 -40.85 1.83
CA LYS A 489 -11.17 -40.81 1.81
C LYS A 489 -10.68 -39.40 2.12
N SER A 490 -9.61 -39.29 2.89
CA SER A 490 -9.01 -37.99 3.25
C SER A 490 -8.03 -37.43 2.21
N GLY A 491 -7.58 -38.27 1.28
CA GLY A 491 -6.53 -37.92 0.31
C GLY A 491 -5.10 -38.02 0.86
N ALA A 492 -4.92 -38.51 2.10
CA ALA A 492 -3.60 -38.62 2.75
C ALA A 492 -2.57 -39.41 1.92
N ASP A 493 -3.03 -40.51 1.29
CA ASP A 493 -2.24 -41.43 0.48
C ASP A 493 -1.68 -40.79 -0.81
N SER A 494 -2.36 -39.78 -1.35
CA SER A 494 -2.04 -39.12 -2.62
C SER A 494 -1.47 -37.72 -2.48
N TYR A 495 -1.41 -37.16 -1.27
CA TYR A 495 -1.03 -35.76 -1.06
C TYR A 495 0.41 -35.46 -1.50
N ARG A 496 1.36 -36.37 -1.27
CA ARG A 496 2.76 -36.18 -1.69
C ARG A 496 2.90 -36.09 -3.21
N ASP A 497 2.20 -36.94 -3.93
CA ASP A 497 2.21 -36.94 -5.40
C ASP A 497 1.55 -35.67 -5.94
N TYR A 498 0.45 -35.24 -5.30
CA TYR A 498 -0.18 -33.96 -5.61
C TYR A 498 0.77 -32.77 -5.39
N VAL A 499 1.51 -32.69 -4.27
CA VAL A 499 2.47 -31.60 -4.02
C VAL A 499 3.56 -31.60 -5.09
N ALA A 500 4.07 -32.77 -5.48
CA ALA A 500 5.05 -32.88 -6.57
C ALA A 500 4.48 -32.37 -7.91
N GLN A 501 3.23 -32.70 -8.24
CA GLN A 501 2.54 -32.19 -9.43
C GLN A 501 2.28 -30.68 -9.35
N LYS A 502 1.94 -30.15 -8.16
CA LYS A 502 1.75 -28.71 -7.92
C LYS A 502 3.02 -27.92 -8.18
N VAL A 503 4.18 -28.46 -7.83
CA VAL A 503 5.49 -27.85 -8.10
C VAL A 503 5.87 -27.96 -9.57
N ALA A 504 5.68 -29.14 -10.18
CA ALA A 504 6.03 -29.36 -11.57
C ALA A 504 5.16 -28.54 -12.53
N ARG A 505 3.87 -28.37 -12.19
CA ARG A 505 2.82 -27.73 -13.00
C ARG A 505 2.72 -28.21 -14.45
N THR A 506 3.36 -29.34 -14.78
CA THR A 506 3.22 -30.04 -16.05
C THR A 506 1.88 -30.74 -16.08
N CYS A 507 1.11 -30.59 -17.16
CA CYS A 507 -0.16 -31.27 -17.30
C CYS A 507 -0.02 -32.78 -17.09
N SER A 508 -0.53 -33.28 -15.97
CA SER A 508 -0.52 -34.72 -15.71
C SER A 508 -1.48 -35.42 -16.68
N ALA A 509 -0.95 -36.36 -17.46
CA ALA A 509 -1.72 -37.19 -18.37
C ALA A 509 -2.44 -38.36 -17.66
N THR A 510 -2.14 -38.62 -16.38
CA THR A 510 -2.66 -39.77 -15.64
C THR A 510 -3.09 -39.36 -14.23
N ILE A 511 -4.40 -39.50 -13.94
CA ILE A 511 -4.97 -39.35 -12.58
C ILE A 511 -4.69 -40.67 -11.82
N GLN A 512 -3.43 -40.96 -11.47
CA GLN A 512 -3.16 -42.12 -10.61
C GLN A 512 -3.53 -41.79 -9.16
N GLY A 513 -4.32 -42.66 -8.53
CA GLY A 513 -4.45 -42.72 -7.06
C GLY A 513 -5.05 -41.52 -6.32
N GLY A 514 -5.79 -40.61 -6.95
CA GLY A 514 -6.33 -39.41 -6.27
C GLY A 514 -5.51 -38.13 -6.48
N ALA A 515 -4.50 -38.17 -7.35
CA ALA A 515 -3.74 -36.99 -7.77
C ALA A 515 -4.57 -35.99 -8.61
N ALA A 516 -4.26 -34.70 -8.51
CA ALA A 516 -4.99 -33.62 -9.19
C ALA A 516 -4.56 -33.48 -10.67
N LYS A 517 -5.44 -32.97 -11.55
CA LYS A 517 -5.02 -32.53 -12.89
C LYS A 517 -4.40 -31.12 -12.80
N VAL A 518 -3.20 -31.01 -12.24
CA VAL A 518 -2.44 -29.75 -12.22
C VAL A 518 -1.92 -29.44 -13.62
N CYS A 519 -2.18 -28.23 -14.11
CA CYS A 519 -1.84 -27.80 -15.46
C CYS A 519 -1.52 -26.30 -15.52
N GLY A 520 -0.71 -25.89 -16.50
CA GLY A 520 -0.45 -24.48 -16.83
C GLY A 520 0.70 -23.84 -16.04
N PRO A 521 1.16 -22.64 -16.45
CA PRO A 521 2.34 -22.00 -15.86
C PRO A 521 2.13 -21.64 -14.39
N ALA A 522 3.23 -21.44 -13.67
CA ALA A 522 3.17 -20.77 -12.38
C ALA A 522 2.61 -19.35 -12.56
N MET A 523 1.87 -18.87 -11.56
CA MET A 523 1.14 -17.61 -11.64
C MET A 523 1.34 -16.80 -10.37
N VAL A 524 1.38 -15.48 -10.49
CA VAL A 524 1.28 -14.57 -9.35
C VAL A 524 -0.05 -13.84 -9.39
N LEU A 525 -0.80 -13.92 -8.29
CA LEU A 525 -2.08 -13.24 -8.11
C LEU A 525 -1.90 -11.99 -7.26
N VAL A 526 -2.54 -10.88 -7.65
CA VAL A 526 -2.51 -9.64 -6.88
C VAL A 526 -3.80 -8.84 -7.06
N GLY A 527 -4.34 -8.31 -5.96
CA GLY A 527 -5.48 -7.42 -5.97
C GLY A 527 -5.06 -5.97 -6.25
N SER A 528 -5.83 -5.29 -7.09
CA SER A 528 -5.55 -3.92 -7.51
C SER A 528 -6.79 -3.04 -7.38
N ASN A 529 -6.57 -1.79 -6.97
CA ASN A 529 -7.64 -0.90 -6.49
C ASN A 529 -8.44 -0.19 -7.60
N GLU A 530 -8.28 -0.60 -8.86
CA GLU A 530 -9.25 -0.44 -9.95
C GLU A 530 -10.40 -1.45 -9.86
N GLY A 531 -10.27 -2.50 -9.04
CA GLY A 531 -11.36 -3.41 -8.68
C GLY A 531 -11.21 -4.87 -9.08
N PHE A 532 -10.05 -5.26 -9.61
CA PHE A 532 -9.81 -6.61 -10.10
C PHE A 532 -8.72 -7.31 -9.27
N LEU A 533 -8.84 -8.63 -9.19
CA LEU A 533 -7.76 -9.54 -8.85
C LEU A 533 -7.12 -9.99 -10.16
N HIS A 534 -5.83 -9.73 -10.35
CA HIS A 534 -5.09 -10.10 -11.56
C HIS A 534 -4.22 -11.33 -11.32
N GLY A 535 -4.10 -12.18 -12.35
CA GLY A 535 -3.19 -13.31 -12.41
C GLY A 535 -2.23 -13.17 -13.59
N PHE A 536 -0.93 -13.09 -13.27
CA PHE A 536 0.14 -12.94 -14.25
C PHE A 536 1.00 -14.21 -14.30
N ASN A 537 1.43 -14.61 -15.50
CA ASN A 537 2.40 -15.70 -15.65
C ASN A 537 3.71 -15.33 -14.96
N ALA A 538 4.13 -16.16 -14.01
CA ALA A 538 5.27 -15.89 -13.16
C ALA A 538 6.62 -16.25 -13.80
N HIS A 539 6.64 -16.75 -15.04
CA HIS A 539 7.88 -17.12 -15.74
C HIS A 539 8.90 -15.96 -15.70
N PRO A 540 10.18 -16.20 -15.36
CA PRO A 540 11.18 -15.13 -15.21
C PRO A 540 11.61 -14.48 -16.53
N ASP A 541 11.39 -15.17 -17.65
CA ASP A 541 11.70 -14.70 -19.01
C ASP A 541 10.43 -14.16 -19.72
N PRO A 542 10.38 -12.86 -20.07
CA PRO A 542 9.30 -12.27 -20.85
C PRO A 542 9.07 -12.94 -22.21
N ALA A 543 10.13 -13.50 -22.84
CA ALA A 543 10.01 -14.19 -24.11
C ALA A 543 9.20 -15.50 -24.03
N LYS A 544 8.94 -15.98 -22.80
CA LYS A 544 8.08 -17.14 -22.50
C LYS A 544 6.83 -16.71 -21.72
N ASP A 545 6.26 -15.57 -22.11
CA ASP A 545 5.07 -14.95 -21.52
C ASP A 545 5.25 -14.48 -20.06
N GLY A 546 6.47 -14.30 -19.56
CA GLY A 546 6.72 -13.73 -18.23
C GLY A 546 6.07 -12.36 -18.06
N GLY A 547 5.31 -12.16 -16.98
CA GLY A 547 4.58 -10.92 -16.70
C GLY A 547 3.28 -10.74 -17.49
N ARG A 548 2.94 -11.65 -18.42
CA ARG A 548 1.70 -11.58 -19.19
C ARG A 548 0.48 -11.86 -18.31
N GLU A 549 -0.55 -11.02 -18.41
CA GLU A 549 -1.84 -11.25 -17.76
C GLU A 549 -2.59 -12.42 -18.40
N ILE A 550 -2.93 -13.42 -17.60
CA ILE A 550 -3.65 -14.64 -18.03
C ILE A 550 -5.00 -14.82 -17.33
N PHE A 551 -5.32 -13.97 -16.35
CA PHE A 551 -6.60 -13.95 -15.65
C PHE A 551 -6.85 -12.60 -14.99
N ALA A 552 -8.09 -12.12 -14.98
CA ALA A 552 -8.53 -11.09 -14.05
C ALA A 552 -9.96 -11.34 -13.57
N PHE A 553 -10.27 -11.06 -12.31
CA PHE A 553 -11.60 -11.25 -11.73
C PHE A 553 -12.03 -10.10 -10.84
N ALA A 554 -13.21 -9.54 -11.07
CA ALA A 554 -13.87 -8.61 -10.15
C ALA A 554 -15.12 -9.26 -9.52
N PRO A 555 -15.22 -9.32 -8.18
CA PRO A 555 -16.42 -9.75 -7.48
C PRO A 555 -17.64 -8.92 -7.90
N PHE A 556 -18.81 -9.54 -7.86
CA PHE A 556 -20.10 -8.89 -8.11
C PHE A 556 -20.29 -7.65 -7.21
N ALA A 557 -19.88 -7.74 -5.94
CA ALA A 557 -19.90 -6.62 -5.00
C ALA A 557 -19.11 -5.37 -5.49
N SER A 558 -18.11 -5.57 -6.35
CA SER A 558 -17.28 -4.49 -6.88
C SER A 558 -17.86 -3.82 -8.13
N LEU A 559 -18.86 -4.41 -8.80
CA LEU A 559 -19.30 -3.94 -10.12
C LEU A 559 -19.91 -2.55 -10.12
N SER A 560 -20.70 -2.20 -9.10
CA SER A 560 -21.25 -0.85 -8.97
C SER A 560 -20.13 0.18 -8.81
N GLU A 561 -19.12 -0.11 -7.98
CA GLU A 561 -17.98 0.79 -7.79
C GLU A 561 -17.06 0.85 -9.02
N LEU A 562 -16.90 -0.28 -9.71
CA LEU A 562 -16.17 -0.36 -10.97
C LEU A 562 -16.84 0.49 -12.05
N GLY A 563 -18.17 0.44 -12.17
CA GLY A 563 -18.92 1.35 -13.04
C GLY A 563 -18.73 2.81 -12.60
N ARG A 564 -18.83 3.09 -11.31
CA ARG A 564 -18.66 4.44 -10.74
C ARG A 564 -17.28 5.03 -11.03
N SER A 565 -16.24 4.20 -11.15
CA SER A 565 -14.87 4.61 -11.48
C SER A 565 -14.71 5.35 -12.82
N SER A 566 -15.67 5.16 -13.74
CA SER A 566 -15.69 5.84 -15.04
C SER A 566 -16.21 7.27 -14.96
N LYS A 567 -16.76 7.70 -13.81
CA LYS A 567 -17.35 9.03 -13.65
C LYS A 567 -16.28 10.10 -13.38
N PRO A 568 -16.40 11.33 -13.92
CA PRO A 568 -15.43 12.40 -13.71
C PRO A 568 -15.20 12.80 -12.25
N ASP A 569 -16.22 12.65 -11.39
CA ASP A 569 -16.20 13.00 -9.96
C ASP A 569 -15.66 11.89 -9.05
N PHE A 570 -15.32 10.72 -9.62
CA PHE A 570 -14.88 9.58 -8.84
C PHE A 570 -13.60 9.88 -8.03
N GLN A 571 -13.65 9.59 -6.74
CA GLN A 571 -12.50 9.68 -5.84
C GLN A 571 -11.88 8.29 -5.66
N PRO A 572 -10.54 8.14 -5.80
CA PRO A 572 -9.85 6.88 -5.57
C PRO A 572 -10.21 6.28 -4.20
N ARG A 573 -10.42 4.96 -4.18
CA ARG A 573 -10.73 4.21 -2.97
C ARG A 573 -10.22 2.79 -3.08
N PHE A 574 -10.13 2.10 -1.95
CA PHE A 574 -9.84 0.67 -1.95
C PHE A 574 -10.98 -0.13 -2.60
N MET A 575 -10.64 -1.11 -3.43
CA MET A 575 -11.60 -1.97 -4.11
C MET A 575 -11.21 -3.45 -3.99
N MET A 576 -10.03 -3.84 -4.48
CA MET A 576 -9.47 -5.19 -4.32
C MET A 576 -8.18 -5.11 -3.51
N ASP A 577 -8.33 -4.83 -2.23
CA ASP A 577 -7.22 -4.47 -1.35
C ASP A 577 -6.95 -5.52 -0.25
N GLY A 578 -7.72 -6.61 -0.27
CA GLY A 578 -7.66 -7.62 0.77
C GLY A 578 -6.55 -8.66 0.56
N PRO A 579 -6.27 -9.44 1.62
CA PRO A 579 -5.34 -10.55 1.55
C PRO A 579 -5.80 -11.67 0.61
N LEU A 580 -4.81 -12.36 0.05
CA LEU A 580 -4.96 -13.53 -0.81
C LEU A 580 -4.20 -14.69 -0.19
N ILE A 581 -4.79 -15.87 -0.13
CA ILE A 581 -4.15 -17.02 0.49
C ILE A 581 -4.29 -18.30 -0.35
N GLU A 582 -3.14 -18.89 -0.71
CA GLU A 582 -3.06 -20.21 -1.38
C GLU A 582 -3.23 -21.34 -0.35
N ARG A 583 -4.10 -22.30 -0.64
CA ARG A 583 -4.40 -23.46 0.21
C ARG A 583 -4.66 -24.70 -0.65
N ASP A 584 -4.37 -25.86 -0.08
CA ASP A 584 -4.75 -27.14 -0.67
C ASP A 584 -6.05 -27.62 -0.04
N ALA A 585 -6.87 -28.34 -0.81
CA ALA A 585 -8.09 -28.95 -0.31
C ALA A 585 -8.46 -30.20 -1.12
N TYR A 586 -9.30 -31.06 -0.52
CA TYR A 586 -9.62 -32.37 -1.09
C TYR A 586 -11.13 -32.57 -1.16
N TRP A 587 -11.65 -32.71 -2.38
CA TRP A 587 -13.05 -33.07 -2.61
C TRP A 587 -13.17 -33.80 -3.96
N GLY A 588 -14.29 -34.49 -4.19
CA GLY A 588 -14.48 -35.24 -5.44
C GLY A 588 -13.39 -36.29 -5.70
N ASN A 589 -12.79 -36.83 -4.63
CA ASN A 589 -11.68 -37.79 -4.64
C ASN A 589 -10.42 -37.31 -5.39
N ARG A 590 -10.11 -36.01 -5.29
CA ARG A 590 -8.88 -35.42 -5.82
C ARG A 590 -8.47 -34.19 -5.01
N TRP A 591 -7.19 -33.87 -5.08
CA TRP A 591 -6.65 -32.63 -4.53
C TRP A 591 -6.93 -31.43 -5.44
N HIS A 592 -7.02 -30.26 -4.83
CA HIS A 592 -7.27 -28.98 -5.48
C HIS A 592 -6.34 -27.92 -4.88
N ASN A 593 -5.78 -27.09 -5.75
CA ASN A 593 -5.08 -25.87 -5.35
C ASN A 593 -6.06 -24.70 -5.40
N VAL A 594 -6.34 -24.08 -4.27
CA VAL A 594 -7.30 -22.99 -4.16
C VAL A 594 -6.66 -21.71 -3.69
N VAL A 595 -7.26 -20.59 -4.10
CA VAL A 595 -6.95 -19.27 -3.57
C VAL A 595 -8.20 -18.68 -2.98
N VAL A 596 -8.14 -18.32 -1.70
CA VAL A 596 -9.22 -17.59 -1.04
C VAL A 596 -8.78 -16.14 -0.90
N GLY A 597 -9.65 -15.22 -1.30
CA GLY A 597 -9.36 -13.80 -1.29
C GLY A 597 -10.47 -13.00 -0.62
N THR A 598 -10.10 -11.81 -0.14
CA THR A 598 -11.05 -10.80 0.28
C THR A 598 -10.77 -9.50 -0.47
N THR A 599 -11.75 -8.61 -0.48
CA THR A 599 -11.63 -7.25 -1.01
C THR A 599 -11.09 -6.26 0.03
N GLY A 600 -10.86 -6.72 1.27
CA GLY A 600 -10.31 -5.90 2.36
C GLY A 600 -11.21 -4.74 2.74
N ALA A 601 -10.66 -3.52 2.70
CA ALA A 601 -11.38 -2.27 2.95
C ALA A 601 -12.28 -1.84 1.78
N GLY A 602 -12.26 -2.56 0.65
CA GLY A 602 -13.15 -2.34 -0.48
C GLY A 602 -14.58 -2.85 -0.24
N PRO A 603 -15.38 -3.09 -1.30
CA PRO A 603 -16.71 -3.70 -1.21
C PRO A 603 -16.71 -4.94 -0.32
N LYS A 604 -17.78 -5.29 0.40
CA LYS A 604 -17.74 -6.34 1.43
C LYS A 604 -17.86 -7.73 0.81
N ALA A 605 -16.73 -8.39 0.52
CA ALA A 605 -16.72 -9.68 -0.16
C ALA A 605 -15.56 -10.61 0.25
N VAL A 606 -15.86 -11.92 0.23
CA VAL A 606 -14.90 -13.03 0.27
C VAL A 606 -15.20 -13.94 -0.92
N PHE A 607 -14.18 -14.47 -1.59
CA PHE A 607 -14.34 -15.32 -2.75
C PHE A 607 -13.29 -16.42 -2.77
N ALA A 608 -13.55 -17.49 -3.54
CA ALA A 608 -12.60 -18.58 -3.73
C ALA A 608 -12.42 -18.92 -5.21
N LEU A 609 -11.18 -19.27 -5.56
CA LEU A 609 -10.75 -19.71 -6.88
C LEU A 609 -10.16 -21.11 -6.77
N ASP A 610 -10.46 -21.99 -7.71
CA ASP A 610 -9.71 -23.21 -7.99
C ASP A 610 -8.67 -22.91 -9.08
N VAL A 611 -7.41 -22.88 -8.69
CA VAL A 611 -6.23 -22.61 -9.53
C VAL A 611 -5.40 -23.87 -9.77
N THR A 612 -6.04 -25.05 -9.65
CA THR A 612 -5.41 -26.32 -10.01
C THR A 612 -4.99 -26.32 -11.48
N ASN A 613 -5.84 -25.79 -12.36
CA ASN A 613 -5.51 -25.54 -13.76
C ASN A 613 -5.33 -24.04 -14.03
N THR A 614 -4.11 -23.61 -14.31
CA THR A 614 -3.74 -22.23 -14.67
C THR A 614 -3.49 -22.05 -16.17
N GLU A 615 -3.81 -23.04 -17.00
CA GLU A 615 -3.86 -22.81 -18.44
C GLU A 615 -4.87 -21.70 -18.72
N PHE A 616 -4.58 -20.87 -19.71
CA PHE A 616 -5.40 -19.72 -20.10
C PHE A 616 -6.90 -20.07 -20.23
N ASN A 617 -7.23 -21.22 -20.81
CA ASN A 617 -8.62 -21.67 -20.95
C ASN A 617 -9.19 -22.34 -19.69
N GLY A 618 -8.35 -22.88 -18.81
CA GLY A 618 -8.75 -23.53 -17.56
C GLY A 618 -9.28 -22.55 -16.51
N LEU A 619 -8.78 -21.31 -16.53
CA LEU A 619 -9.15 -20.28 -15.55
C LEU A 619 -10.55 -19.69 -15.75
N LYS A 620 -11.22 -19.96 -16.88
CA LYS A 620 -12.61 -19.54 -17.16
C LYS A 620 -13.62 -20.04 -16.13
N SER A 621 -13.33 -21.18 -15.49
CA SER A 621 -14.17 -21.81 -14.48
C SER A 621 -13.50 -21.87 -13.11
N SER A 622 -12.46 -21.06 -12.90
CA SER A 622 -11.71 -21.03 -11.63
C SER A 622 -12.52 -20.48 -10.48
N VAL A 623 -13.40 -19.49 -10.71
CA VAL A 623 -14.21 -18.89 -9.65
C VAL A 623 -15.24 -19.90 -9.13
N LEU A 624 -15.04 -20.34 -7.89
CA LEU A 624 -15.92 -21.30 -7.22
C LEU A 624 -17.18 -20.61 -6.71
N TRP A 625 -17.01 -19.52 -5.97
CA TRP A 625 -18.10 -18.77 -5.34
C TRP A 625 -17.62 -17.39 -4.86
N GLU A 626 -18.61 -16.54 -4.57
CA GLU A 626 -18.45 -15.26 -3.89
C GLU A 626 -19.49 -15.17 -2.77
N LEU A 627 -19.06 -14.70 -1.60
CA LEU A 627 -19.87 -14.36 -0.46
C LEU A 627 -19.77 -12.83 -0.25
N SER A 628 -20.87 -12.09 -0.44
CA SER A 628 -20.84 -10.63 -0.33
C SER A 628 -22.14 -10.03 0.20
N ASP A 629 -22.07 -8.83 0.76
CA ASP A 629 -23.26 -8.13 1.25
C ASP A 629 -24.23 -7.69 0.12
N ALA A 630 -23.76 -7.74 -1.14
CA ALA A 630 -24.52 -7.45 -2.35
C ALA A 630 -25.27 -8.67 -2.91
N ASN A 631 -24.82 -9.89 -2.59
CA ASN A 631 -25.43 -11.13 -3.11
C ASN A 631 -26.22 -11.92 -2.07
N GLN A 632 -26.19 -11.52 -0.80
CA GLN A 632 -26.97 -12.14 0.29
C GLN A 632 -28.28 -11.39 0.59
N SER A 633 -29.34 -12.14 0.89
CA SER A 633 -30.62 -11.58 1.35
C SER A 633 -30.46 -10.93 2.72
N VAL A 634 -31.07 -9.76 2.91
CA VAL A 634 -31.06 -9.07 4.20
C VAL A 634 -32.06 -9.73 5.15
N GLN A 635 -31.59 -10.62 6.02
CA GLN A 635 -32.32 -11.03 7.21
C GLN A 635 -31.78 -10.26 8.42
N ALA A 636 -32.67 -9.80 9.30
CA ALA A 636 -32.29 -9.08 10.51
C ALA A 636 -31.28 -9.90 11.32
N ASN A 637 -30.13 -9.28 11.62
CA ASN A 637 -29.04 -9.82 12.42
C ASN A 637 -28.26 -11.05 11.88
N ALA A 638 -28.52 -11.57 10.66
CA ALA A 638 -27.98 -12.88 10.26
C ALA A 638 -27.02 -12.89 9.06
N ASP A 639 -27.18 -12.01 8.05
CA ASP A 639 -26.72 -12.40 6.71
C ASP A 639 -25.75 -11.47 5.98
N ALA A 640 -25.21 -10.42 6.61
CA ALA A 640 -24.26 -9.55 5.91
C ALA A 640 -22.84 -9.68 6.44
N ILE A 641 -21.91 -10.02 5.54
CA ILE A 641 -20.48 -9.86 5.78
C ILE A 641 -20.12 -8.37 5.82
N GLY A 642 -19.06 -8.06 6.57
CA GLY A 642 -18.41 -6.77 6.68
C GLY A 642 -17.11 -6.71 5.87
N HIS A 643 -16.26 -5.74 6.20
CA HIS A 643 -14.91 -5.63 5.68
C HIS A 643 -14.02 -6.68 6.36
N VAL A 644 -13.60 -7.70 5.60
CA VAL A 644 -12.70 -8.75 6.08
C VAL A 644 -11.27 -8.36 5.75
N LEU A 645 -10.57 -7.79 6.74
CA LEU A 645 -9.23 -7.22 6.57
C LEU A 645 -8.08 -8.22 6.76
N HIS A 646 -8.39 -9.40 7.31
CA HIS A 646 -7.39 -10.43 7.63
C HIS A 646 -7.52 -11.66 6.75
N GLU A 647 -6.42 -12.41 6.63
CA GLU A 647 -6.35 -13.63 5.85
C GLU A 647 -7.42 -14.63 6.29
N PRO A 648 -8.21 -15.18 5.34
CA PRO A 648 -9.11 -16.28 5.63
C PRO A 648 -8.35 -17.55 6.05
N GLU A 649 -8.88 -18.24 7.06
CA GLU A 649 -8.34 -19.52 7.48
C GLU A 649 -9.00 -20.67 6.71
N VAL A 650 -8.23 -21.68 6.33
CA VAL A 650 -8.72 -22.82 5.54
C VAL A 650 -8.25 -24.13 6.16
N GLY A 651 -9.11 -25.14 6.15
CA GLY A 651 -8.71 -26.48 6.54
C GLY A 651 -9.85 -27.48 6.47
N VAL A 652 -9.62 -28.63 7.09
CA VAL A 652 -10.53 -29.78 7.04
C VAL A 652 -11.14 -30.05 8.41
N LEU A 653 -12.44 -30.36 8.43
CA LEU A 653 -13.21 -30.76 9.60
C LEU A 653 -13.15 -32.28 9.82
N ALA A 654 -13.56 -32.74 11.00
CA ALA A 654 -13.56 -34.16 11.34
C ALA A 654 -14.49 -35.02 10.46
N ASP A 655 -15.49 -34.41 9.82
CA ASP A 655 -16.40 -35.07 8.87
C ASP A 655 -15.85 -35.12 7.43
N GLY A 656 -14.64 -34.58 7.19
CA GLY A 656 -13.97 -34.57 5.90
C GLY A 656 -14.27 -33.35 5.03
N ARG A 657 -15.18 -32.45 5.43
CA ARG A 657 -15.44 -31.21 4.67
C ARG A 657 -14.30 -30.22 4.81
N TRP A 658 -13.91 -29.65 3.68
CA TRP A 658 -12.98 -28.52 3.63
C TRP A 658 -13.74 -27.21 3.73
N VAL A 659 -13.26 -26.31 4.58
CA VAL A 659 -13.94 -25.07 4.93
C VAL A 659 -13.00 -23.88 4.93
N VAL A 660 -13.58 -22.72 4.64
CA VAL A 660 -13.04 -21.41 4.95
C VAL A 660 -13.67 -20.94 6.26
N VAL A 661 -12.86 -20.49 7.20
CA VAL A 661 -13.28 -19.94 8.48
C VAL A 661 -12.83 -18.49 8.56
N VAL A 662 -13.79 -17.58 8.74
CA VAL A 662 -13.54 -16.13 8.77
C VAL A 662 -14.35 -15.46 9.86
N GLY A 663 -13.80 -14.39 10.43
CA GLY A 663 -14.61 -13.41 11.14
C GLY A 663 -15.50 -12.68 10.13
N ASN A 664 -16.70 -12.32 10.53
CA ASN A 664 -17.63 -11.62 9.64
C ASN A 664 -17.13 -10.23 9.22
N GLY A 665 -16.07 -9.71 9.82
CA GLY A 665 -15.49 -8.41 9.46
C GLY A 665 -16.28 -7.23 10.01
N TYR A 666 -15.76 -6.04 9.74
CA TYR A 666 -16.24 -4.79 10.34
C TYR A 666 -17.30 -4.10 9.50
N GLU A 667 -18.10 -3.24 10.14
CA GLU A 667 -19.21 -2.53 9.49
C GLU A 667 -20.24 -3.43 8.78
N SER A 668 -20.36 -4.69 9.19
CA SER A 668 -21.41 -5.60 8.73
C SER A 668 -22.80 -4.99 8.95
N ARG A 669 -23.83 -5.44 8.21
CA ARG A 669 -25.21 -4.97 8.47
C ARG A 669 -25.76 -5.50 9.79
N SER A 670 -25.24 -6.62 10.31
CA SER A 670 -25.63 -7.14 11.62
C SER A 670 -25.07 -6.30 12.78
N LYS A 671 -23.96 -5.58 12.55
CA LYS A 671 -23.22 -4.84 13.61
C LYS A 671 -22.80 -5.72 14.80
N ARG A 672 -22.86 -7.05 14.64
CA ARG A 672 -22.49 -8.05 15.64
C ARG A 672 -21.23 -8.81 15.21
N ALA A 673 -20.45 -9.26 16.19
CA ALA A 673 -19.31 -10.13 15.92
C ALA A 673 -19.78 -11.58 15.71
N GLN A 674 -19.41 -12.18 14.57
CA GLN A 674 -19.83 -13.53 14.19
C GLN A 674 -18.67 -14.28 13.54
N LEU A 675 -18.52 -15.56 13.86
CA LEU A 675 -17.65 -16.47 13.11
C LEU A 675 -18.46 -17.14 11.99
N LEU A 676 -17.92 -17.13 10.78
CA LEU A 676 -18.50 -17.80 9.62
C LEU A 676 -17.66 -19.03 9.29
N VAL A 677 -18.33 -20.18 9.14
CA VAL A 677 -17.75 -21.39 8.59
C VAL A 677 -18.41 -21.66 7.25
N VAL A 678 -17.63 -21.65 6.18
CA VAL A 678 -18.08 -21.70 4.79
C VAL A 678 -17.49 -22.94 4.12
N GLU A 679 -18.32 -23.77 3.50
CA GLU A 679 -17.84 -24.92 2.73
C GLU A 679 -17.04 -24.43 1.51
N LEU A 680 -15.78 -24.83 1.43
CA LEU A 680 -14.83 -24.30 0.45
C LEU A 680 -15.22 -24.63 -1.00
N GLN A 681 -15.84 -25.79 -1.25
CA GLN A 681 -16.22 -26.19 -2.60
C GLN A 681 -17.40 -25.35 -3.14
N THR A 682 -18.38 -25.03 -2.30
CA THR A 682 -19.69 -24.52 -2.74
C THR A 682 -19.96 -23.08 -2.32
N GLY A 683 -19.23 -22.56 -1.34
CA GLY A 683 -19.49 -21.25 -0.74
C GLY A 683 -20.68 -21.25 0.22
N LYS A 684 -21.25 -22.43 0.52
CA LYS A 684 -22.37 -22.54 1.46
C LYS A 684 -21.88 -22.21 2.87
N VAL A 685 -22.51 -21.23 3.52
CA VAL A 685 -22.31 -20.98 4.95
C VAL A 685 -22.92 -22.13 5.74
N ILE A 686 -22.07 -22.99 6.31
CA ILE A 686 -22.51 -24.18 7.06
C ILE A 686 -22.81 -23.86 8.52
N ALA A 687 -22.18 -22.82 9.07
CA ALA A 687 -22.46 -22.30 10.41
C ALA A 687 -22.17 -20.81 10.50
N ARG A 688 -23.02 -20.11 11.26
CA ARG A 688 -22.80 -18.74 11.74
C ARG A 688 -22.86 -18.77 13.26
N LEU A 689 -21.72 -18.58 13.91
CA LEU A 689 -21.63 -18.58 15.37
C LEU A 689 -21.63 -17.13 15.85
N ASP A 690 -22.81 -16.66 16.27
CA ASP A 690 -23.03 -15.31 16.77
C ASP A 690 -22.65 -15.19 18.25
N THR A 691 -21.76 -14.25 18.56
CA THR A 691 -21.34 -13.98 19.94
C THR A 691 -22.43 -13.29 20.76
N GLY A 692 -23.42 -12.68 20.10
CA GLY A 692 -24.45 -11.86 20.73
C GLY A 692 -23.99 -10.45 21.08
N VAL A 693 -22.74 -10.08 20.78
CA VAL A 693 -22.16 -8.77 21.13
C VAL A 693 -22.10 -7.85 19.91
N GLY A 694 -22.74 -6.69 20.05
CA GLY A 694 -22.82 -5.63 19.05
C GLY A 694 -24.26 -5.18 18.79
N SER A 695 -24.42 -3.92 18.42
CA SER A 695 -25.72 -3.29 18.11
C SER A 695 -25.51 -2.07 17.22
N ASP A 696 -26.60 -1.42 16.77
CA ASP A 696 -26.49 -0.16 16.03
C ASP A 696 -25.85 0.96 16.87
N SER A 697 -26.13 1.02 18.17
CA SER A 697 -25.54 2.00 19.09
C SER A 697 -24.11 1.65 19.50
N GLN A 698 -23.76 0.37 19.45
CA GLN A 698 -22.44 -0.14 19.74
C GLN A 698 -21.98 -1.14 18.67
N PRO A 699 -21.60 -0.67 17.46
CA PRO A 699 -21.18 -1.54 16.38
C PRO A 699 -20.01 -2.43 16.78
N ASN A 700 -20.02 -3.67 16.29
CA ASN A 700 -18.97 -4.65 16.48
C ASN A 700 -18.73 -5.44 15.18
N GLY A 701 -17.68 -6.25 15.18
CA GLY A 701 -17.33 -7.17 14.11
C GLY A 701 -16.19 -8.07 14.56
N LEU A 702 -16.20 -9.33 14.13
CA LEU A 702 -15.15 -10.28 14.47
C LEU A 702 -13.97 -10.10 13.50
N GLY A 703 -12.76 -9.93 14.05
CA GLY A 703 -11.54 -9.68 13.30
C GLY A 703 -10.86 -10.95 12.77
N GLY A 704 -9.52 -10.94 12.75
CA GLY A 704 -8.74 -12.10 12.32
C GLY A 704 -8.99 -13.35 13.16
N VAL A 705 -8.95 -14.52 12.53
CA VAL A 705 -9.23 -15.82 13.15
C VAL A 705 -7.95 -16.64 13.24
N ALA A 706 -7.78 -17.37 14.34
CA ALA A 706 -6.77 -18.40 14.51
C ALA A 706 -7.46 -19.75 14.72
N LEU A 707 -7.15 -20.75 13.89
CA LEU A 707 -7.72 -22.09 14.04
C LEU A 707 -6.99 -22.91 15.11
N ALA A 708 -7.77 -23.57 15.96
CA ALA A 708 -7.28 -24.67 16.79
C ALA A 708 -7.39 -25.98 15.99
N ARG A 709 -6.31 -26.77 16.00
CA ARG A 709 -6.22 -28.04 15.28
C ARG A 709 -5.77 -29.16 16.18
N ASP A 710 -6.21 -30.38 15.90
CA ASP A 710 -5.65 -31.58 16.53
C ASP A 710 -4.31 -31.99 15.91
N GLY A 711 -3.68 -33.04 16.46
CA GLY A 711 -2.42 -33.58 15.94
C GLY A 711 -2.50 -34.08 14.49
N ASN A 712 -3.70 -34.28 13.96
CA ASN A 712 -3.96 -34.70 12.58
C ASN A 712 -4.36 -33.52 11.69
N GLN A 713 -4.13 -32.26 12.08
CA GLN A 713 -4.48 -31.05 11.32
C GLN A 713 -5.99 -30.77 11.18
N LEU A 714 -6.86 -31.54 11.83
CA LEU A 714 -8.31 -31.33 11.77
C LEU A 714 -8.68 -30.12 12.61
N ILE A 715 -9.58 -29.29 12.09
CA ILE A 715 -10.12 -28.14 12.82
C ILE A 715 -10.95 -28.63 13.99
N THR A 716 -10.67 -28.12 15.18
CA THR A 716 -11.38 -28.46 16.43
C THR A 716 -11.94 -27.24 17.14
N GLY A 717 -11.51 -26.05 16.76
CA GLY A 717 -12.03 -24.79 17.28
C GLY A 717 -11.39 -23.59 16.60
N ALA A 718 -11.74 -22.41 17.07
CA ALA A 718 -11.17 -21.16 16.59
C ALA A 718 -11.09 -20.13 17.72
N PHE A 719 -10.14 -19.21 17.60
CA PHE A 719 -10.00 -18.03 18.46
C PHE A 719 -10.05 -16.77 17.61
N ALA A 720 -10.68 -15.71 18.10
CA ALA A 720 -10.74 -14.44 17.40
C ALA A 720 -10.97 -13.26 18.35
N GLY A 721 -10.46 -12.08 17.97
CA GLY A 721 -10.75 -10.81 18.64
C GLY A 721 -11.93 -10.06 18.02
N ASP A 722 -12.50 -9.10 18.74
CA ASP A 722 -13.50 -8.17 18.20
C ASP A 722 -13.19 -6.69 18.51
N LEU A 723 -13.97 -5.78 17.91
CA LEU A 723 -13.81 -4.32 18.09
C LEU A 723 -14.14 -3.83 19.51
N ARG A 724 -14.74 -4.68 20.34
CA ARG A 724 -15.07 -4.39 21.74
C ARG A 724 -14.04 -4.96 22.70
N GLY A 725 -12.92 -5.49 22.18
CA GLY A 725 -11.81 -5.99 22.97
C GLY A 725 -12.06 -7.35 23.60
N ASN A 726 -13.03 -8.10 23.08
CA ASN A 726 -13.29 -9.46 23.51
C ASN A 726 -12.42 -10.45 22.73
N VAL A 727 -11.90 -11.45 23.44
CA VAL A 727 -11.26 -12.64 22.86
C VAL A 727 -12.26 -13.78 22.97
N TRP A 728 -12.66 -14.33 21.82
CA TRP A 728 -13.65 -15.39 21.71
C TRP A 728 -13.00 -16.73 21.40
N LYS A 729 -13.62 -17.81 21.90
CA LYS A 729 -13.35 -19.18 21.52
C LYS A 729 -14.62 -19.79 20.92
N PHE A 730 -14.46 -20.55 19.86
CA PHE A 730 -15.53 -21.26 19.17
C PHE A 730 -15.21 -22.76 19.17
N ASP A 731 -16.18 -23.57 19.58
CA ASP A 731 -16.09 -25.03 19.56
C ASP A 731 -16.60 -25.55 18.21
N LEU A 732 -15.70 -26.21 17.48
CA LEU A 732 -15.93 -26.83 16.18
C LEU A 732 -15.58 -28.33 16.20
N ALA A 733 -15.43 -28.93 17.39
CA ALA A 733 -14.87 -30.27 17.53
C ALA A 733 -15.84 -31.37 17.07
N SER A 734 -17.14 -31.18 17.27
CA SER A 734 -18.17 -32.14 16.85
C SER A 734 -18.20 -32.30 15.33
N THR A 735 -18.50 -33.51 14.86
CA THR A 735 -18.77 -33.78 13.44
C THR A 735 -20.13 -33.23 12.99
N GLN A 736 -21.00 -32.82 13.92
CA GLN A 736 -22.32 -32.27 13.65
C GLN A 736 -22.30 -30.73 13.77
N PRO A 737 -22.50 -29.97 12.68
CA PRO A 737 -22.49 -28.51 12.73
C PRO A 737 -23.51 -27.89 13.69
N SER A 738 -24.62 -28.58 13.96
CA SER A 738 -25.65 -28.14 14.91
C SER A 738 -25.18 -28.11 16.37
N GLU A 739 -24.09 -28.79 16.69
CA GLU A 739 -23.51 -28.83 18.04
C GLU A 739 -22.39 -27.79 18.22
N TRP A 740 -21.96 -27.13 17.14
CA TRP A 740 -20.98 -26.06 17.21
C TRP A 740 -21.54 -24.83 17.91
N LYS A 741 -20.69 -24.17 18.69
CA LYS A 741 -21.13 -23.11 19.60
C LYS A 741 -20.01 -22.12 19.90
N VAL A 742 -20.40 -20.94 20.36
CA VAL A 742 -19.49 -20.04 21.07
C VAL A 742 -19.24 -20.62 22.45
N SER A 743 -17.98 -20.86 22.78
CA SER A 743 -17.58 -21.47 24.06
C SER A 743 -17.93 -20.59 25.26
N TYR A 744 -17.72 -21.11 26.47
CA TYR A 744 -17.98 -20.41 27.74
C TYR A 744 -19.41 -19.89 27.90
N GLY A 745 -20.40 -20.56 27.27
CA GLY A 745 -21.80 -20.16 27.32
C GLY A 745 -22.07 -18.80 26.67
N LYS A 746 -21.45 -18.52 25.51
CA LYS A 746 -21.50 -17.23 24.81
C LYS A 746 -20.90 -16.06 25.60
N LYS A 747 -19.98 -16.35 26.52
CA LYS A 747 -19.14 -15.34 27.16
C LYS A 747 -17.78 -15.30 26.48
N PRO A 748 -17.14 -14.13 26.39
CA PRO A 748 -15.77 -14.08 25.88
C PRO A 748 -14.84 -14.85 26.81
N MET A 749 -13.80 -15.46 26.24
CA MET A 749 -12.71 -16.08 27.00
C MET A 749 -12.01 -15.04 27.87
N TYR A 750 -11.86 -13.83 27.34
CA TYR A 750 -11.29 -12.68 28.03
C TYR A 750 -11.83 -11.38 27.40
N THR A 751 -11.97 -10.33 28.21
CA THR A 751 -12.26 -8.98 27.72
C THR A 751 -11.16 -8.06 28.21
N VAL A 752 -10.51 -7.34 27.29
CA VAL A 752 -9.46 -6.39 27.65
C VAL A 752 -10.06 -5.21 28.43
N PRO A 753 -9.31 -4.63 29.39
CA PRO A 753 -9.71 -3.39 30.04
C PRO A 753 -9.96 -2.28 29.02
N ASP A 754 -10.92 -1.41 29.32
CA ASP A 754 -11.33 -0.27 28.49
C ASP A 754 -11.92 -0.64 27.11
N GLY A 755 -12.13 -1.94 26.83
CA GLY A 755 -12.79 -2.41 25.60
C GLY A 755 -12.03 -2.07 24.31
N ARG A 756 -10.70 -1.94 24.38
CA ARG A 756 -9.86 -1.61 23.22
C ARG A 756 -9.97 -2.69 22.14
N ALA A 757 -10.16 -2.27 20.89
CA ALA A 757 -10.35 -3.19 19.77
C ALA A 757 -9.20 -4.19 19.62
N ILE A 758 -9.52 -5.42 19.20
CA ILE A 758 -8.56 -6.43 18.78
C ILE A 758 -8.86 -6.74 17.32
N THR A 759 -7.98 -6.30 16.44
CA THR A 759 -8.17 -6.48 14.99
C THR A 759 -7.38 -7.65 14.44
N ALA A 760 -6.09 -7.74 14.78
CA ALA A 760 -5.19 -8.80 14.34
C ALA A 760 -5.67 -10.21 14.75
N ALA A 761 -5.36 -11.19 13.90
CA ALA A 761 -5.59 -12.60 14.24
C ALA A 761 -4.78 -13.01 15.48
N PRO A 762 -5.36 -13.78 16.41
CA PRO A 762 -4.60 -14.35 17.51
C PRO A 762 -3.46 -15.27 17.02
N VAL A 763 -2.47 -15.50 17.86
CA VAL A 763 -1.46 -16.56 17.65
C VAL A 763 -1.56 -17.54 18.81
N THR A 764 -1.51 -18.83 18.51
CA THR A 764 -1.59 -19.88 19.55
C THR A 764 -0.25 -20.58 19.74
N VAL A 765 0.07 -20.89 21.00
CA VAL A 765 1.25 -21.68 21.39
C VAL A 765 0.80 -22.74 22.37
N THR A 766 1.27 -23.99 22.22
CA THR A 766 0.95 -25.05 23.17
C THR A 766 1.53 -24.74 24.56
N HIS A 767 0.73 -24.88 25.60
CA HIS A 767 1.21 -24.71 26.97
C HIS A 767 1.85 -26.02 27.49
N PRO A 768 2.97 -25.98 28.23
CA PRO A 768 3.64 -27.19 28.73
C PRO A 768 2.76 -28.08 29.61
N LEU A 769 1.82 -27.49 30.35
CA LEU A 769 0.84 -28.19 31.19
C LEU A 769 -0.45 -28.58 30.44
N GLY A 770 -0.46 -28.49 29.11
CA GLY A 770 -1.62 -28.74 28.27
C GLY A 770 -2.53 -27.52 28.09
N GLY A 771 -3.39 -27.58 27.06
CA GLY A 771 -4.12 -26.43 26.57
C GLY A 771 -3.25 -25.53 25.67
N VAL A 772 -3.69 -24.30 25.44
CA VAL A 772 -3.01 -23.34 24.56
C VAL A 772 -2.92 -21.95 25.19
N VAL A 773 -1.81 -21.26 24.97
CA VAL A 773 -1.68 -19.83 25.20
C VAL A 773 -2.11 -19.10 23.95
N VAL A 774 -3.13 -18.27 24.07
CA VAL A 774 -3.67 -17.41 23.02
C VAL A 774 -3.04 -16.02 23.18
N LEU A 775 -2.21 -15.64 22.21
CA LEU A 775 -1.55 -14.36 22.13
C LEU A 775 -2.42 -13.39 21.31
N VAL A 776 -2.75 -12.23 21.88
CA VAL A 776 -3.54 -11.18 21.21
C VAL A 776 -2.92 -9.80 21.43
N GLY A 777 -3.07 -8.91 20.46
CA GLY A 777 -2.69 -7.49 20.58
C GLY A 777 -3.90 -6.59 20.40
N THR A 778 -4.02 -5.55 21.23
CA THR A 778 -5.02 -4.50 21.01
C THR A 778 -4.53 -3.50 19.98
N GLY A 779 -5.46 -2.88 19.27
CA GLY A 779 -5.22 -1.83 18.30
C GLY A 779 -6.18 -1.93 17.13
N LYS A 780 -6.46 -0.78 16.51
CA LYS A 780 -7.15 -0.67 15.23
C LYS A 780 -6.48 0.40 14.38
N LEU A 781 -6.43 0.15 13.08
CA LEU A 781 -5.89 1.06 12.08
C LEU A 781 -6.63 0.79 10.78
N PHE A 782 -7.90 1.16 10.70
CA PHE A 782 -8.70 0.99 9.48
C PHE A 782 -9.77 2.07 9.30
N GLU A 783 -10.11 2.82 10.35
CA GLU A 783 -11.01 3.96 10.27
C GLU A 783 -10.24 5.27 10.05
N VAL A 784 -10.94 6.30 9.60
CA VAL A 784 -10.39 7.66 9.55
C VAL A 784 -10.02 8.09 10.97
N ASP A 785 -8.86 8.74 11.13
CA ASP A 785 -8.30 9.24 12.38
C ASP A 785 -7.62 8.21 13.30
N ASP A 786 -7.65 6.90 12.98
CA ASP A 786 -6.90 5.89 13.75
C ASP A 786 -5.38 6.14 13.75
N ASN A 787 -4.89 6.86 12.74
CA ASN A 787 -3.50 7.25 12.60
C ASN A 787 -3.10 8.50 13.39
N LYS A 788 -4.03 9.12 14.12
CA LYS A 788 -3.80 10.37 14.86
C LYS A 788 -3.63 10.07 16.35
N VAL A 789 -2.55 10.59 16.92
CA VAL A 789 -2.42 10.72 18.37
C VAL A 789 -3.14 12.01 18.80
N PRO A 790 -4.14 11.96 19.70
CA PRO A 790 -4.88 13.15 20.13
C PRO A 790 -3.98 14.26 20.71
N ALA A 791 -4.32 15.51 20.42
CA ALA A 791 -3.66 16.67 21.02
C ALA A 791 -3.91 16.67 22.54
N GLY A 792 -2.86 16.39 23.33
CA GLY A 792 -2.96 16.23 24.78
C GLY A 792 -2.86 14.79 25.28
N TYR A 793 -2.60 13.81 24.41
CA TYR A 793 -2.32 12.44 24.84
C TYR A 793 -1.13 12.38 25.81
N ASP A 794 -1.38 11.86 27.01
CA ASP A 794 -0.33 11.64 28.01
C ASP A 794 0.57 10.48 27.56
N ARG A 795 1.75 10.79 27.03
CA ARG A 795 2.73 9.79 26.59
C ARG A 795 3.30 8.94 27.72
N LYS A 796 3.04 9.26 28.98
CA LYS A 796 3.46 8.47 30.15
C LYS A 796 2.31 7.65 30.72
N ASN A 797 1.10 8.19 30.79
CA ASN A 797 -0.04 7.53 31.46
C ASN A 797 -1.28 7.31 30.59
N GLY A 798 -1.26 7.68 29.32
CA GLY A 798 -2.37 7.47 28.40
C GLY A 798 -2.73 5.99 28.23
N PRO A 799 -3.91 5.69 27.66
CA PRO A 799 -4.23 4.32 27.29
C PRO A 799 -3.24 3.86 26.21
N PHE A 800 -2.53 2.76 26.48
CA PHE A 800 -1.59 2.15 25.53
C PHE A 800 -2.19 0.88 24.95
N ASP A 801 -1.88 0.58 23.69
CA ASP A 801 -2.11 -0.77 23.20
C ASP A 801 -1.25 -1.79 23.95
N ALA A 802 -1.76 -3.02 24.06
CA ALA A 802 -1.16 -4.06 24.87
C ALA A 802 -1.13 -5.39 24.13
N LEU A 803 -0.11 -6.20 24.45
CA LEU A 803 -0.03 -7.61 24.08
C LEU A 803 -0.41 -8.45 25.30
N TYR A 804 -1.26 -9.46 25.08
CA TYR A 804 -1.71 -10.39 26.10
C TYR A 804 -1.32 -11.82 25.71
N GLY A 805 -0.95 -12.63 26.69
CA GLY A 805 -0.87 -14.08 26.57
C GLY A 805 -1.85 -14.73 27.53
N LEU A 806 -2.87 -15.40 26.97
CA LEU A 806 -4.03 -15.89 27.72
C LEU A 806 -4.05 -17.42 27.67
N TRP A 807 -3.89 -18.08 28.81
CA TRP A 807 -3.89 -19.54 28.86
C TRP A 807 -5.31 -20.10 28.91
N ASP A 808 -5.74 -20.73 27.81
CA ASP A 808 -6.89 -21.61 27.77
C ASP A 808 -6.47 -23.02 28.15
N SER A 809 -6.86 -23.45 29.37
CA SER A 809 -6.50 -24.75 29.92
C SER A 809 -7.37 -25.89 29.38
N ALA A 810 -8.42 -25.60 28.59
CA ALA A 810 -9.26 -26.63 28.03
C ALA A 810 -8.48 -27.52 27.04
N ARG A 811 -8.73 -28.82 27.10
CA ARG A 811 -8.09 -29.85 26.29
C ARG A 811 -9.13 -30.55 25.43
N LEU A 812 -8.72 -30.96 24.23
CA LEU A 812 -9.56 -31.80 23.40
C LEU A 812 -9.54 -33.23 23.96
N SER A 813 -10.72 -33.78 24.22
CA SER A 813 -10.93 -35.17 24.60
C SER A 813 -11.74 -35.89 23.52
N ILE A 814 -11.43 -37.16 23.29
CA ILE A 814 -12.14 -38.03 22.35
C ILE A 814 -12.65 -39.22 23.15
N ASP A 815 -13.97 -39.43 23.18
CA ASP A 815 -14.57 -40.56 23.88
C ASP A 815 -14.44 -41.88 23.10
N ARG A 816 -14.88 -42.98 23.72
CA ARG A 816 -14.82 -44.33 23.10
C ARG A 816 -15.67 -44.47 21.83
N ASN A 817 -16.64 -43.58 21.63
CA ASN A 817 -17.49 -43.55 20.45
C ASN A 817 -16.93 -42.61 19.36
N GLY A 818 -15.78 -41.99 19.61
CA GLY A 818 -15.14 -41.03 18.69
C GLY A 818 -15.69 -39.60 18.81
N ASN A 819 -16.56 -39.32 19.78
CA ASN A 819 -17.07 -37.96 19.99
C ASN A 819 -15.98 -37.07 20.55
N ARG A 820 -15.82 -35.89 19.95
CA ARG A 820 -14.77 -34.93 20.28
C ARG A 820 -15.38 -33.79 21.10
N ILE A 821 -14.85 -33.55 22.28
CA ILE A 821 -15.33 -32.50 23.19
C ILE A 821 -14.17 -31.73 23.81
N TRP A 822 -14.34 -30.44 24.02
CA TRP A 822 -13.41 -29.65 24.82
C TRP A 822 -13.75 -29.81 26.30
N MET A 823 -12.77 -30.28 27.08
CA MET A 823 -12.88 -30.48 28.52
C MET A 823 -11.85 -29.63 29.25
N ALA A 824 -12.25 -28.93 30.29
CA ALA A 824 -11.33 -28.31 31.23
C ALA A 824 -11.41 -29.06 32.57
N ASP A 825 -10.35 -28.96 33.37
CA ASP A 825 -10.37 -29.50 34.72
C ASP A 825 -11.45 -28.79 35.55
N ASP A 826 -12.24 -29.57 36.28
CA ASP A 826 -13.27 -29.08 37.19
C ASP A 826 -12.64 -28.14 38.22
N LYS A 827 -13.02 -26.85 38.20
CA LYS A 827 -12.57 -25.89 39.21
C LYS A 827 -13.55 -25.83 40.36
N ARG A 828 -13.03 -26.00 41.58
CA ARG A 828 -13.76 -25.72 42.82
C ARG A 828 -13.80 -24.20 43.02
N ASN A 829 -14.99 -23.64 42.96
CA ASN A 829 -15.23 -22.22 43.19
C ASN A 829 -14.99 -21.87 44.67
N PRO A 830 -14.67 -20.60 45.00
CA PRO A 830 -14.50 -20.13 46.38
C PRO A 830 -15.72 -20.36 47.28
N ASP A 831 -16.91 -20.51 46.69
CA ASP A 831 -18.17 -20.80 47.38
C ASP A 831 -18.41 -22.32 47.62
N GLY A 832 -17.44 -23.18 47.27
CA GLY A 832 -17.53 -24.63 47.42
C GLY A 832 -18.23 -25.37 46.28
N THR A 833 -18.80 -24.66 45.29
CA THR A 833 -19.39 -25.28 44.10
C THR A 833 -18.31 -25.75 43.12
N THR A 834 -18.64 -26.69 42.23
CA THR A 834 -17.72 -27.13 41.15
C THR A 834 -18.24 -26.59 39.83
N SER A 835 -17.46 -25.74 39.18
CA SER A 835 -17.75 -25.26 37.83
C SER A 835 -17.44 -26.38 36.84
N LYS A 836 -18.47 -27.13 36.43
CA LYS A 836 -18.40 -28.08 35.32
C LYS A 836 -18.48 -27.31 34.00
N GLY A 837 -17.35 -26.80 33.54
CA GLY A 837 -17.26 -26.10 32.27
C GLY A 837 -16.81 -27.05 31.17
N ASN A 838 -17.74 -27.62 30.40
CA ASN A 838 -17.39 -28.00 29.03
C ASN A 838 -16.84 -26.72 28.37
N ASP A 839 -15.60 -26.76 27.89
CA ASP A 839 -14.81 -25.64 27.35
C ASP A 839 -14.08 -24.73 28.37
N GLY A 840 -14.23 -24.89 29.70
CA GLY A 840 -13.55 -24.10 30.74
C GLY A 840 -14.34 -22.90 31.31
N ILE A 841 -13.65 -21.98 31.99
CA ILE A 841 -14.21 -20.74 32.57
C ILE A 841 -13.46 -19.54 31.97
N PRO A 842 -14.14 -18.42 31.64
CA PRO A 842 -13.47 -17.19 31.23
C PRO A 842 -12.35 -16.76 32.19
N ILE A 843 -11.27 -16.25 31.62
CA ILE A 843 -10.13 -15.69 32.36
C ILE A 843 -10.57 -14.37 32.98
N LYS A 844 -10.41 -14.25 34.30
CA LYS A 844 -10.72 -13.01 35.00
C LYS A 844 -9.55 -12.02 34.88
N HIS A 845 -9.88 -10.74 34.75
CA HIS A 845 -8.87 -9.70 34.59
C HIS A 845 -7.87 -9.62 35.75
N ASP A 846 -8.32 -9.84 36.99
CA ASP A 846 -7.49 -9.84 38.20
C ASP A 846 -6.45 -10.98 38.24
N THR A 847 -6.60 -12.01 37.39
CA THR A 847 -5.62 -13.10 37.25
C THR A 847 -4.53 -12.81 36.22
N VAL A 848 -4.67 -11.76 35.42
CA VAL A 848 -3.70 -11.39 34.38
C VAL A 848 -2.61 -10.51 34.99
N ILE A 849 -1.37 -11.02 34.97
CA ILE A 849 -0.19 -10.27 35.42
C ILE A 849 0.18 -9.27 34.33
N THR A 850 0.20 -7.99 34.68
CA THR A 850 0.51 -6.90 33.73
C THR A 850 1.92 -6.35 33.95
N ARG A 851 2.62 -6.07 32.85
CA ARG A 851 3.91 -5.38 32.85
C ARG A 851 3.86 -4.23 31.85
N ARG A 852 4.19 -3.02 32.30
CA ARG A 852 4.37 -1.87 31.41
C ARG A 852 5.81 -1.87 30.88
N LEU A 853 5.96 -1.84 29.56
CA LEU A 853 7.25 -1.67 28.90
C LEU A 853 7.26 -0.32 28.20
N GLN A 854 8.26 0.51 28.48
CA GLN A 854 8.48 1.75 27.75
C GLN A 854 9.37 1.44 26.53
N VAL A 855 8.79 1.52 25.33
CA VAL A 855 9.53 1.31 24.08
C VAL A 855 10.01 2.66 23.59
N ASN A 856 11.33 2.90 23.65
CA ASN A 856 11.95 4.08 23.07
C ASN A 856 12.28 3.81 21.58
N PRO A 857 12.23 4.82 20.69
CA PRO A 857 12.65 4.67 19.31
C PRO A 857 14.07 4.08 19.22
N GLY A 858 14.27 3.12 18.31
CA GLY A 858 15.57 2.46 18.10
C GLY A 858 15.90 1.28 19.03
N MET A 859 15.11 1.01 20.08
CA MET A 859 15.32 -0.17 20.93
C MET A 859 14.57 -1.39 20.40
N THR A 860 15.29 -2.45 20.07
CA THR A 860 14.68 -3.77 19.84
C THR A 860 14.35 -4.41 21.19
N LEU A 861 13.18 -5.05 21.34
CA LEU A 861 12.83 -5.88 22.50
C LEU A 861 13.67 -7.17 22.50
N VAL A 862 14.98 -7.05 22.60
CA VAL A 862 15.92 -8.17 22.51
C VAL A 862 16.63 -8.26 23.85
N LYS A 863 16.23 -9.28 24.61
CA LYS A 863 16.57 -9.62 26.01
C LYS A 863 15.69 -9.01 27.09
N ILE A 864 14.66 -9.78 27.44
CA ILE A 864 14.14 -9.82 28.80
C ILE A 864 15.12 -10.72 29.59
N PRO A 865 15.86 -10.20 30.59
CA PRO A 865 16.74 -11.03 31.41
C PRO A 865 15.90 -12.04 32.22
N LEU A 866 16.23 -13.33 32.16
CA LEU A 866 15.60 -14.38 32.99
C LEU A 866 15.75 -14.12 34.49
N GLU A 867 16.74 -13.31 34.88
CA GLU A 867 17.08 -12.98 36.27
C GLU A 867 16.26 -11.82 36.85
N ASP A 868 15.43 -11.14 36.04
CA ASP A 868 14.54 -10.07 36.51
C ASP A 868 13.54 -10.63 37.54
N SER A 869 13.56 -10.09 38.76
CA SER A 869 12.66 -10.50 39.85
C SER A 869 11.17 -10.39 39.49
N ALA A 870 10.80 -9.53 38.53
CA ALA A 870 9.44 -9.44 38.01
C ALA A 870 9.01 -10.70 37.23
N ASN A 871 9.95 -11.48 36.69
CA ASN A 871 9.67 -12.73 35.99
C ASN A 871 9.45 -13.92 36.94
N ARG A 872 9.83 -13.82 38.23
CA ARG A 872 9.48 -14.85 39.23
C ARG A 872 7.96 -14.96 39.44
N ASN A 873 7.21 -13.92 39.13
CA ASN A 873 5.75 -13.92 39.17
C ASN A 873 5.13 -14.46 37.85
N LEU A 874 5.90 -14.51 36.76
CA LEU A 874 5.49 -15.12 35.48
C LEU A 874 5.96 -16.59 35.37
N ASP A 875 6.59 -17.11 36.42
CA ASP A 875 7.06 -18.49 36.50
C ASP A 875 5.86 -19.43 36.67
N TRP A 876 5.39 -19.97 35.55
CA TRP A 876 4.30 -20.94 35.46
C TRP A 876 4.65 -22.30 36.11
N MET A 877 5.88 -22.48 36.60
CA MET A 877 6.30 -23.67 37.36
C MET A 877 5.88 -23.61 38.86
N ARG A 878 5.25 -22.53 39.34
CA ARG A 878 4.73 -22.43 40.70
C ARG A 878 3.23 -22.65 40.83
#